data_AF-A0A2S6UT36-F1
#
_entry.id   AF-A0A2S6UT36-F1
#
_cell.length_a   1.000
_cell.length_b   1.000
_cell.length_c   1.000
_cell.angle_alpha   90.00
_cell.angle_beta   90.00
_cell.angle_gamma   90.00
#
_symmetry.space_group_name_H-M   'P 1'
#
loop_
_entity.id
_entity.type
_entity.pdbx_description
1 polymer ?
#
loop_
_entity_poly.entity_id
_entity_poly.type
_entity_poly.pdbx_seq_one_letter_code
_entity_poly.pdbx_strand_id
1 'polypeptide(L)'
;MVGPISQFDFSTVLSDFFVNGGGMSQSLRAEVLRKGKLASLLKTPAVIPPWELPPQPNVSPLERRAIKGENLIDKKDPLFDRNDLKSDDKVLFAVFKALNRLGDMADFIQTRKGEPLAKILDTQFQKLVKELKDFIDNAQYDRLSLDLGLLSSELSSLLTLPQEERAPVFVGAIILEDRTTAISGIQTTDQFTIQSTDASGTVRSVTITMSDISTDVNDYTLDNISAHVNDELVDAGIATSLKVERHSETRFGFRLDIGFDETVTISSNSNESESVYVAGIRGEDKLGSGYLAKIDNLNTTDPNEVFFNQIDTTDAGDRAEAVAVDSNGDVYVVGTTEGDLGNQQVDPVAKDIFLQKYDAAGNLLFTRRLGAPFDGSAFSVKVDANDNIFVAGQVHGLLDADGHGGNYDTFVSKYDKNGLEIFTRQLAPFADDGAFSMSLNTDGDVFLAGFTKSAIAPDKTHGGNSDAYITKLDNNGTLIYNRQLGGFGAQNDTPDNSEEYFDAIAIAPDGSVWVSGEEDESIFIAHYPDDENGAINKRTIGNAGDDKITDLAVDNDGNVYATGFSNVAFLNVGGLQTHRGNKDAFAFKLPIDGGFVYRTFLGTTENDKGFGITVNPVTGEAYVAGRTTGTLDGETSSGRKDNFVIKLNANGTQAWRHQYGGGYDSKAKGIAFDNDGTNLLSRFGLPNGQIPPDSSDLVTAVSSARSGDYFFMSINDGPNEQIIIEDDDTFGFLAFKMRQALGSRITTSGTVQFIDDDLTGRYLKISALNGNKIELIKGGEGFDGLEAIGLREKTLFGEIRDDGSNSFVQTAFGLGFTNDITIKSKEKASEATALIDFAKLTVKKAYRLLTHGPDPEFKPQGRAPQRLLDQIATLESALQRLQTSTANANTGILNIGGKSNIGVAAGILGLGNNPKKTTLF
;
A
#
# COMPACT_ATOMS: atom_id res chain seq x y z
N MET A 1 -14.73 65.37 78.52
CA MET A 1 -13.75 65.87 77.55
C MET A 1 -13.05 64.67 76.95
N VAL A 2 -13.05 64.63 75.62
CA VAL A 2 -12.39 63.64 74.78
C VAL A 2 -10.88 63.94 74.76
N GLY A 3 -10.07 62.89 74.84
CA GLY A 3 -8.68 62.84 74.42
C GLY A 3 -8.37 61.40 74.00
N PRO A 4 -7.97 61.12 72.73
CA PRO A 4 -7.95 59.76 72.19
C PRO A 4 -6.64 59.02 72.50
N ILE A 5 -6.78 57.76 72.90
CA ILE A 5 -5.71 56.75 72.94
C ILE A 5 -5.61 56.11 71.54
N SER A 6 -4.36 55.83 71.15
CA SER A 6 -3.89 55.35 69.84
C SER A 6 -4.73 54.24 69.18
N GLN A 7 -5.06 54.42 67.90
CA GLN A 7 -5.64 53.39 67.05
C GLN A 7 -4.61 52.26 66.80
N PHE A 8 -4.99 51.06 67.20
CA PHE A 8 -4.36 49.80 66.81
C PHE A 8 -4.70 49.53 65.33
N ASP A 9 -3.68 49.32 64.48
CA ASP A 9 -3.89 49.00 63.06
C ASP A 9 -4.29 47.52 62.90
N PHE A 10 -5.58 47.30 62.67
CA PHE A 10 -6.17 45.98 62.46
C PHE A 10 -5.80 45.35 61.10
N SER A 11 -5.24 46.11 60.14
CA SER A 11 -5.03 45.63 58.77
C SER A 11 -3.90 44.59 58.66
N THR A 12 -2.81 44.79 59.40
CA THR A 12 -1.66 43.88 59.44
C THR A 12 -1.95 42.56 60.16
N VAL A 13 -2.77 42.60 61.23
CA VAL A 13 -3.16 41.38 61.97
C VAL A 13 -4.15 40.53 61.17
N LEU A 14 -5.04 41.16 60.38
CA LEU A 14 -5.96 40.45 59.49
C LEU A 14 -5.26 39.84 58.27
N SER A 15 -4.24 40.51 57.72
CA SER A 15 -3.39 39.98 56.65
C SER A 15 -2.69 38.68 57.09
N ASP A 16 -2.03 38.69 58.24
CA ASP A 16 -1.31 37.50 58.73
C ASP A 16 -2.23 36.35 59.13
N PHE A 17 -3.44 36.65 59.64
CA PHE A 17 -4.45 35.63 59.96
C PHE A 17 -5.00 34.91 58.72
N PHE A 18 -5.09 35.59 57.57
CA PHE A 18 -5.55 34.96 56.32
C PHE A 18 -4.45 34.23 55.55
N VAL A 19 -3.17 34.57 55.80
CA VAL A 19 -2.02 33.98 55.10
C VAL A 19 -1.44 32.77 55.84
N ASN A 20 -1.36 32.78 57.18
CA ASN A 20 -0.51 31.83 57.90
C ASN A 20 -1.16 30.85 58.91
N GLY A 21 -2.50 30.73 59.07
CA GLY A 21 -3.00 29.59 59.84
C GLY A 21 -4.49 29.46 60.17
N GLY A 22 -5.02 28.26 59.88
CA GLY A 22 -5.88 27.50 60.80
C GLY A 22 -7.40 27.70 60.74
N GLY A 23 -8.09 26.95 59.87
CA GLY A 23 -9.44 26.43 60.19
C GLY A 23 -10.65 26.90 59.36
N MET A 24 -10.49 27.56 58.21
CA MET A 24 -11.65 27.86 57.32
C MET A 24 -11.72 26.94 56.12
N SER A 25 -12.93 26.44 55.80
CA SER A 25 -13.19 25.67 54.57
C SER A 25 -13.11 26.56 53.32
N GLN A 26 -12.73 25.96 52.17
CA GLN A 26 -12.66 26.65 50.87
C GLN A 26 -13.98 27.37 50.51
N SER A 27 -15.13 26.82 50.93
CA SER A 27 -16.45 27.41 50.70
C SER A 27 -16.67 28.73 51.44
N LEU A 28 -16.15 28.88 52.66
CA LEU A 28 -16.31 30.11 53.45
C LEU A 28 -15.36 31.21 52.96
N ARG A 29 -14.18 30.83 52.45
CA ARG A 29 -13.22 31.74 51.80
C ARG A 29 -13.81 32.34 50.52
N ALA A 30 -14.50 31.52 49.73
CA ALA A 30 -15.23 31.96 48.54
C ALA A 30 -16.42 32.87 48.88
N GLU A 31 -17.17 32.59 49.96
CA GLU A 31 -18.33 33.40 50.39
C GLU A 31 -17.91 34.82 50.85
N VAL A 32 -16.80 34.93 51.59
CA VAL A 32 -16.25 36.23 52.07
C VAL A 32 -15.71 37.07 50.92
N LEU A 33 -15.06 36.44 49.92
CA LEU A 33 -14.64 37.09 48.68
C LEU A 33 -15.82 37.53 47.81
N ARG A 34 -16.98 36.87 47.93
CA ARG A 34 -18.18 37.15 47.11
C ARG A 34 -19.11 38.22 47.69
N LYS A 35 -19.11 38.44 49.02
CA LYS A 35 -20.11 39.30 49.70
C LYS A 35 -19.54 40.48 50.51
N GLY A 36 -18.22 40.61 50.67
CA GLY A 36 -17.61 41.65 51.51
C GLY A 36 -17.12 42.88 50.73
N LYS A 37 -17.19 44.08 51.37
CA LYS A 37 -16.58 45.34 50.91
C LYS A 37 -15.05 45.30 50.73
N LEU A 38 -14.38 44.18 51.02
CA LEU A 38 -12.95 43.97 50.76
C LEU A 38 -12.62 43.48 49.34
N ALA A 39 -13.61 43.03 48.54
CA ALA A 39 -13.37 42.59 47.17
C ALA A 39 -12.82 43.68 46.23
N SER A 40 -13.01 44.97 46.59
CA SER A 40 -12.51 46.11 45.81
C SER A 40 -11.06 46.50 46.10
N LEU A 41 -10.44 45.97 47.16
CA LEU A 41 -9.07 46.32 47.58
C LEU A 41 -7.99 45.33 47.11
N LEU A 42 -8.38 44.20 46.47
CA LEU A 42 -7.48 43.14 46.00
C LEU A 42 -7.43 42.99 44.47
N LYS A 43 -8.02 43.90 43.69
CA LYS A 43 -7.87 43.89 42.23
C LYS A 43 -6.50 44.45 41.82
N THR A 44 -5.50 43.59 41.72
CA THR A 44 -4.51 43.74 40.63
C THR A 44 -5.29 43.73 39.30
N PRO A 45 -4.93 44.54 38.30
CA PRO A 45 -5.69 44.58 37.06
C PRO A 45 -5.74 43.18 36.46
N ALA A 46 -6.94 42.65 36.27
CA ALA A 46 -7.12 41.40 35.54
C ALA A 46 -6.56 41.63 34.13
N VAL A 47 -5.59 40.82 33.71
CA VAL A 47 -5.14 40.79 32.32
C VAL A 47 -6.37 40.49 31.45
N ILE A 48 -6.77 41.45 30.62
CA ILE A 48 -7.91 41.31 29.72
C ILE A 48 -7.41 40.62 28.46
N PRO A 49 -7.85 39.39 28.16
CA PRO A 49 -7.39 38.68 26.98
C PRO A 49 -7.98 39.27 25.69
N PRO A 50 -7.34 39.05 24.52
CA PRO A 50 -7.75 39.67 23.25
C PRO A 50 -9.19 39.38 22.81
N TRP A 51 -9.77 38.25 23.23
CA TRP A 51 -11.15 37.88 22.92
C TRP A 51 -12.21 38.53 23.80
N GLU A 52 -11.81 39.22 24.87
CA GLU A 52 -12.69 40.03 25.71
C GLU A 52 -12.65 41.52 25.34
N LEU A 53 -11.74 41.89 24.44
CA LEU A 53 -11.69 43.24 23.90
C LEU A 53 -12.87 43.47 22.94
N PRO A 54 -13.49 44.66 22.95
CA PRO A 54 -14.52 44.99 21.99
C PRO A 54 -13.96 44.90 20.56
N PRO A 55 -14.77 44.45 19.58
CA PRO A 55 -14.33 44.37 18.20
C PRO A 55 -13.83 45.74 17.73
N GLN A 56 -12.60 45.78 17.25
CA GLN A 56 -11.99 47.02 16.76
C GLN A 56 -12.77 47.51 15.53
N PRO A 57 -13.08 48.81 15.43
CA PRO A 57 -13.81 49.35 14.28
C PRO A 57 -13.03 49.09 12.98
N ASN A 58 -13.72 48.57 11.96
CA ASN A 58 -13.22 48.21 10.62
C ASN A 58 -12.00 49.03 10.17
N VAL A 59 -10.80 48.46 10.37
CA VAL A 59 -9.54 49.10 9.97
C VAL A 59 -9.24 48.72 8.51
N SER A 60 -9.71 49.55 7.58
CA SER A 60 -9.52 49.46 6.12
C SER A 60 -10.06 48.17 5.47
N PRO A 61 -10.38 48.17 4.15
CA PRO A 61 -10.79 46.95 3.47
C PRO A 61 -9.65 45.92 3.57
N LEU A 62 -9.94 44.73 4.09
CA LEU A 62 -9.05 43.56 4.18
C LEU A 62 -8.23 43.34 2.88
N GLU A 63 -8.81 43.72 1.73
CA GLU A 63 -8.17 43.83 0.41
C GLU A 63 -6.77 44.50 0.44
N ARG A 64 -6.57 45.60 1.18
CA ARG A 64 -5.28 46.33 1.19
C ARG A 64 -4.21 45.72 2.11
N ARG A 65 -4.60 44.99 3.15
CA ARG A 65 -3.66 44.38 4.13
C ARG A 65 -3.28 42.96 3.76
N ALA A 66 -4.21 42.20 3.18
CA ALA A 66 -3.92 40.89 2.61
C ALA A 66 -2.95 40.98 1.41
N ILE A 67 -3.09 42.01 0.57
CA ILE A 67 -2.23 42.23 -0.63
C ILE A 67 -0.86 42.84 -0.27
N LYS A 68 -0.75 43.61 0.82
CA LYS A 68 0.50 44.29 1.20
C LYS A 68 1.59 43.41 1.81
N GLY A 69 1.30 42.11 2.04
CA GLY A 69 2.29 41.18 2.61
C GLY A 69 2.70 41.52 4.04
N GLU A 70 1.84 42.19 4.83
CA GLU A 70 2.11 42.48 6.23
C GLU A 70 2.23 41.17 7.03
N ASN A 71 3.27 41.04 7.85
CA ASN A 71 3.48 39.91 8.76
C ASN A 71 2.24 39.63 9.61
N LEU A 72 1.93 38.35 9.86
CA LEU A 72 0.81 37.89 10.67
C LEU A 72 0.94 38.34 12.12
N ILE A 73 2.17 38.32 12.67
CA ILE A 73 2.46 38.60 14.07
C ILE A 73 3.45 39.76 14.18
N ASP A 74 3.01 40.87 14.77
CA ASP A 74 3.89 41.98 15.16
C ASP A 74 4.36 41.78 16.60
N LYS A 75 5.64 41.45 16.79
CA LYS A 75 6.22 41.21 18.13
C LYS A 75 6.22 42.44 19.04
N LYS A 76 5.93 43.64 18.52
CA LYS A 76 5.83 44.90 19.28
C LYS A 76 4.40 45.33 19.56
N ASP A 77 3.44 44.44 19.34
CA ASP A 77 2.03 44.77 19.53
C ASP A 77 1.74 45.12 21.00
N PRO A 78 1.17 46.29 21.30
CA PRO A 78 0.85 46.69 22.67
C PRO A 78 -0.10 45.73 23.42
N LEU A 79 -0.80 44.84 22.71
CA LEU A 79 -1.68 43.83 23.31
C LEU A 79 -0.93 42.69 23.98
N PHE A 80 0.29 42.39 23.55
CA PHE A 80 1.08 41.27 24.11
C PHE A 80 2.56 41.57 24.34
N ASP A 81 3.14 42.62 23.74
CA ASP A 81 4.47 43.13 24.09
C ASP A 81 4.41 44.05 25.31
N ARG A 82 4.10 43.46 26.47
CA ARG A 82 4.02 44.18 27.74
C ARG A 82 4.79 43.45 28.85
N ASN A 83 5.37 44.21 29.78
CA ASN A 83 6.18 43.65 30.86
C ASN A 83 5.35 43.00 31.98
N ASP A 84 4.03 43.24 32.02
CA ASP A 84 3.11 42.67 33.00
C ASP A 84 2.49 41.33 32.58
N LEU A 85 2.78 40.86 31.36
CA LEU A 85 2.35 39.55 30.85
C LEU A 85 3.45 38.51 31.01
N LYS A 86 3.06 37.28 31.38
CA LYS A 86 3.97 36.12 31.38
C LYS A 86 4.23 35.63 29.97
N SER A 87 5.31 34.88 29.76
CA SER A 87 5.71 34.40 28.42
C SER A 87 4.57 33.66 27.71
N ASP A 88 3.89 32.75 28.41
CA ASP A 88 2.75 31.99 27.87
C ASP A 88 1.58 32.89 27.44
N ASP A 89 1.25 33.92 28.24
CA ASP A 89 0.14 34.84 27.94
C ASP A 89 0.43 35.64 26.67
N LYS A 90 1.69 36.06 26.48
CA LYS A 90 2.12 36.78 25.27
C LYS A 90 1.95 35.92 24.02
N VAL A 91 2.36 34.66 24.11
CA VAL A 91 2.28 33.70 23.00
C VAL A 91 0.83 33.40 22.66
N LEU A 92 -0.01 33.07 23.65
CA LEU A 92 -1.43 32.78 23.43
C LEU A 92 -2.18 33.97 22.82
N PHE A 93 -1.87 35.20 23.24
CA PHE A 93 -2.51 36.40 22.71
C PHE A 93 -2.09 36.70 21.28
N ALA A 94 -0.81 36.51 20.95
CA ALA A 94 -0.29 36.62 19.60
C ALA A 94 -0.93 35.59 18.65
N VAL A 95 -0.99 34.32 19.08
CA VAL A 95 -1.61 33.22 18.31
C VAL A 95 -3.11 33.48 18.09
N PHE A 96 -3.85 33.91 19.12
CA PHE A 96 -5.27 34.23 18.96
C PHE A 96 -5.52 35.33 17.93
N LYS A 97 -4.69 36.38 17.94
CA LYS A 97 -4.78 37.48 16.98
C LYS A 97 -4.46 37.03 15.56
N ALA A 98 -3.44 36.19 15.40
CA ALA A 98 -3.06 35.58 14.15
C ALA A 98 -4.20 34.72 13.57
N LEU A 99 -4.80 33.85 14.39
CA LEU A 99 -5.95 33.01 14.02
C LEU A 99 -7.18 33.83 13.60
N ASN A 100 -7.45 34.97 14.25
CA ASN A 100 -8.53 35.86 13.80
C ASN A 100 -8.27 36.39 12.39
N ARG A 101 -7.03 36.80 12.09
CA ARG A 101 -6.69 37.31 10.75
C ARG A 101 -6.77 36.22 9.68
N LEU A 102 -6.35 34.99 9.99
CA LEU A 102 -6.54 33.85 9.08
C LEU A 102 -8.04 33.54 8.86
N GLY A 103 -8.84 33.59 9.92
CA GLY A 103 -10.29 33.42 9.84
C GLY A 103 -10.96 34.49 8.96
N ASP A 104 -10.57 35.75 9.11
CA ASP A 104 -11.08 36.86 8.28
C ASP A 104 -10.77 36.65 6.79
N MET A 105 -9.62 36.04 6.46
CA MET A 105 -9.25 35.69 5.07
C MET A 105 -10.10 34.55 4.52
N ALA A 106 -10.36 33.51 5.31
CA ALA A 106 -11.22 32.39 4.92
C ALA A 106 -12.68 32.86 4.72
N ASP A 107 -13.21 33.66 5.64
CA ASP A 107 -14.56 34.22 5.56
C ASP A 107 -14.72 35.17 4.35
N PHE A 108 -13.65 35.89 3.98
CA PHE A 108 -13.63 36.73 2.77
C PHE A 108 -13.85 35.91 1.49
N ILE A 109 -13.23 34.73 1.38
CA ILE A 109 -13.45 33.83 0.24
C ILE A 109 -14.87 33.27 0.23
N GLN A 110 -15.43 32.96 1.40
CA GLN A 110 -16.80 32.43 1.49
C GLN A 110 -17.88 33.43 1.05
N THR A 111 -17.62 34.73 1.19
CA THR A 111 -18.60 35.81 0.97
C THR A 111 -18.56 36.46 -0.42
N ARG A 112 -17.51 36.23 -1.23
CA ARG A 112 -17.39 36.79 -2.60
C ARG A 112 -17.31 35.71 -3.69
N LYS A 113 -17.81 36.04 -4.89
CA LYS A 113 -17.78 35.17 -6.08
C LYS A 113 -16.50 35.42 -6.90
N GLY A 114 -15.58 34.44 -6.98
CA GLY A 114 -14.49 34.45 -7.95
C GLY A 114 -13.33 33.49 -7.64
N GLU A 115 -13.29 32.34 -8.31
CA GLU A 115 -12.20 31.34 -8.31
C GLU A 115 -10.78 31.90 -8.54
N PRO A 116 -10.53 32.90 -9.42
CA PRO A 116 -9.16 33.38 -9.68
C PRO A 116 -8.52 34.12 -8.50
N LEU A 117 -9.32 34.83 -7.71
CA LEU A 117 -8.84 35.59 -6.54
C LEU A 117 -8.54 34.66 -5.35
N ALA A 118 -9.28 33.54 -5.23
CA ALA A 118 -9.05 32.53 -4.20
C ALA A 118 -7.68 31.87 -4.33
N LYS A 119 -7.25 31.53 -5.56
CA LYS A 119 -5.91 30.96 -5.81
C LYS A 119 -4.77 31.92 -5.43
N ILE A 120 -4.93 33.22 -5.71
CA ILE A 120 -3.93 34.25 -5.38
C ILE A 120 -3.87 34.48 -3.87
N LEU A 121 -5.02 34.58 -3.20
CA LEU A 121 -5.08 34.80 -1.76
C LEU A 121 -4.67 33.55 -0.96
N ASP A 122 -4.90 32.36 -1.50
CA ASP A 122 -4.44 31.12 -0.89
C ASP A 122 -2.92 31.07 -0.76
N THR A 123 -2.16 31.52 -1.77
CA THR A 123 -0.68 31.59 -1.68
C THR A 123 -0.23 32.45 -0.50
N GLN A 124 -0.89 33.58 -0.28
CA GLN A 124 -0.59 34.45 0.86
C GLN A 124 -1.10 33.85 2.18
N PHE A 125 -2.24 33.16 2.16
CA PHE A 125 -2.77 32.43 3.32
C PHE A 125 -1.80 31.35 3.79
N GLN A 126 -1.28 30.51 2.88
CA GLN A 126 -0.25 29.51 3.17
C GLN A 126 1.00 30.13 3.81
N LYS A 127 1.47 31.25 3.27
CA LYS A 127 2.62 31.98 3.81
C LYS A 127 2.38 32.44 5.26
N LEU A 128 1.17 32.91 5.57
CA LEU A 128 0.80 33.36 6.91
C LEU A 128 0.59 32.17 7.87
N VAL A 129 0.02 31.06 7.41
CA VAL A 129 -0.06 29.80 8.20
C VAL A 129 1.35 29.32 8.55
N LYS A 130 2.29 29.34 7.60
CA LYS A 130 3.70 29.04 7.85
C LYS A 130 4.32 30.01 8.87
N GLU A 131 4.06 31.31 8.75
CA GLU A 131 4.54 32.31 9.72
C GLU A 131 3.99 32.04 11.14
N LEU A 132 2.73 31.62 11.26
CA LEU A 132 2.14 31.22 12.54
C LEU A 132 2.85 30.01 13.14
N LYS A 133 3.11 28.98 12.32
CA LYS A 133 3.87 27.80 12.75
C LYS A 133 5.28 28.19 13.19
N ASP A 134 6.02 28.92 12.36
CA ASP A 134 7.38 29.37 12.67
C ASP A 134 7.40 30.19 13.99
N PHE A 135 6.35 30.97 14.27
CA PHE A 135 6.23 31.68 15.55
C PHE A 135 5.99 30.75 16.74
N ILE A 136 5.09 29.76 16.61
CA ILE A 136 4.79 28.78 17.65
C ILE A 136 6.03 27.93 17.96
N ASP A 137 6.71 27.42 16.94
CA ASP A 137 7.90 26.57 17.07
C ASP A 137 9.06 27.31 17.77
N ASN A 138 9.18 28.63 17.54
CA ASN A 138 10.24 29.46 18.14
C ASN A 138 9.80 30.20 19.41
N ALA A 139 8.57 29.98 19.89
CA ALA A 139 8.06 30.67 21.06
C ALA A 139 8.74 30.16 22.34
N GLN A 140 8.96 31.07 23.28
CA GLN A 140 9.43 30.73 24.61
C GLN A 140 8.22 30.55 25.53
N TYR A 141 8.14 29.38 26.13
CA TYR A 141 7.04 28.97 26.99
C TYR A 141 7.52 28.78 28.42
N ASP A 142 6.66 29.12 29.40
CA ASP A 142 6.92 28.92 30.81
C ASP A 142 6.18 27.68 31.37
N ARG A 143 4.89 27.49 31.04
CA ARG A 143 4.04 26.46 31.66
C ARG A 143 3.11 25.69 30.70
N LEU A 144 3.08 26.04 29.43
CA LEU A 144 2.35 25.28 28.41
C LEU A 144 3.13 25.22 27.11
N SER A 145 2.74 24.42 26.14
CA SER A 145 3.24 24.53 24.77
C SER A 145 2.06 24.51 23.80
N LEU A 146 2.26 25.07 22.60
CA LEU A 146 1.28 24.98 21.51
C LEU A 146 1.88 24.22 20.36
N ASP A 147 1.03 23.49 19.64
CA ASP A 147 1.35 22.92 18.34
C ASP A 147 0.19 23.19 17.38
N LEU A 148 0.47 23.37 16.08
CA LEU A 148 -0.58 23.65 15.10
C LEU A 148 -1.51 22.42 14.93
N GLY A 149 -0.98 21.21 15.04
CA GLY A 149 -1.67 19.95 14.75
C GLY A 149 -2.63 19.46 15.84
N LEU A 150 -3.13 18.23 15.64
CA LEU A 150 -3.90 17.50 16.64
C LEU A 150 -2.95 16.87 17.66
N LEU A 151 -3.19 17.12 18.96
CA LEU A 151 -2.46 16.37 19.99
C LEU A 151 -2.90 14.93 19.96
N SER A 152 -1.92 14.05 19.83
CA SER A 152 -2.08 12.66 20.20
C SER A 152 -1.03 12.31 21.23
N SER A 153 -1.45 11.64 22.29
CA SER A 153 -0.54 11.00 23.23
C SER A 153 0.01 9.68 22.68
N GLU A 154 -0.63 9.10 21.65
CA GLU A 154 -0.29 7.80 21.12
C GLU A 154 -0.26 7.75 19.58
N LEU A 155 0.53 6.83 19.05
CA LEU A 155 0.56 6.42 17.64
C LEU A 155 0.73 4.90 17.56
N SER A 156 -0.05 4.26 16.70
CA SER A 156 0.14 2.85 16.34
C SER A 156 0.59 2.73 14.90
N SER A 157 1.34 1.68 14.57
CA SER A 157 1.59 1.29 13.18
C SER A 157 0.28 0.92 12.50
N LEU A 158 0.13 1.34 11.25
CA LEU A 158 -0.95 0.93 10.36
C LEU A 158 -0.72 -0.48 9.83
N LEU A 159 0.56 -0.86 9.68
CA LEU A 159 0.95 -2.23 9.45
C LEU A 159 0.66 -3.06 10.71
N THR A 160 -0.17 -4.09 10.54
CA THR A 160 -0.47 -5.08 11.56
C THR A 160 -0.05 -6.46 11.06
N LEU A 161 0.56 -7.25 11.93
CA LEU A 161 0.91 -8.63 11.65
C LEU A 161 -0.21 -9.56 12.11
N PRO A 162 -0.36 -10.72 11.45
CA PRO A 162 -1.22 -11.78 11.95
C PRO A 162 -0.87 -12.15 13.40
N GLN A 163 -1.86 -12.60 14.16
CA GLN A 163 -1.65 -13.11 15.51
C GLN A 163 -0.69 -14.33 15.47
N GLU A 164 0.13 -14.51 16.51
CA GLU A 164 0.90 -15.75 16.66
C GLU A 164 -0.06 -16.92 16.90
N GLU A 165 -0.32 -17.72 15.87
CA GLU A 165 -0.84 -19.06 16.06
C GLU A 165 0.30 -19.95 16.59
N ARG A 166 0.02 -20.80 17.59
CA ARG A 166 1.05 -21.63 18.24
C ARG A 166 1.58 -22.78 17.37
N ALA A 167 0.96 -23.00 16.22
CA ALA A 167 1.33 -24.00 15.22
C ALA A 167 0.88 -23.47 13.85
N PRO A 168 1.69 -23.60 12.79
CA PRO A 168 1.32 -23.07 11.48
C PRO A 168 0.06 -23.74 10.95
N VAL A 169 -0.84 -22.93 10.42
CA VAL A 169 -2.08 -23.41 9.82
C VAL A 169 -2.16 -22.94 8.38
N PHE A 170 -2.36 -23.88 7.48
CA PHE A 170 -2.70 -23.58 6.10
C PHE A 170 -4.17 -23.92 5.84
N VAL A 171 -4.96 -22.97 5.36
CA VAL A 171 -6.35 -23.21 5.00
C VAL A 171 -6.48 -23.25 3.49
N GLY A 172 -6.91 -24.38 2.95
CA GLY A 172 -7.07 -24.57 1.52
C GLY A 172 -8.31 -23.88 0.95
N ALA A 173 -8.23 -23.53 -0.32
CA ALA A 173 -9.21 -22.64 -0.94
C ALA A 173 -10.39 -23.29 -1.64
N ILE A 174 -10.42 -24.61 -1.70
CA ILE A 174 -11.60 -25.27 -2.22
C ILE A 174 -12.69 -25.19 -1.19
N ILE A 175 -13.80 -24.62 -1.64
CA ILE A 175 -14.97 -24.43 -0.85
C ILE A 175 -16.10 -25.23 -1.49
N LEU A 176 -16.31 -26.43 -0.97
CA LEU A 176 -17.47 -27.26 -1.30
C LEU A 176 -18.66 -26.87 -0.44
N GLU A 177 -19.85 -27.01 -1.01
CA GLU A 177 -21.10 -26.74 -0.27
C GLU A 177 -21.37 -27.79 0.82
N ASP A 178 -20.86 -29.01 0.62
CA ASP A 178 -21.02 -30.15 1.52
C ASP A 178 -19.73 -30.99 1.56
N ARG A 179 -19.29 -31.33 2.78
CA ARG A 179 -18.11 -32.15 3.07
C ARG A 179 -18.16 -33.57 2.54
N THR A 180 -19.36 -34.07 2.21
CA THR A 180 -19.61 -35.41 1.66
C THR A 180 -19.79 -35.42 0.15
N THR A 181 -19.69 -34.27 -0.52
CA THR A 181 -19.70 -34.21 -1.99
C THR A 181 -18.33 -34.64 -2.52
N ALA A 182 -18.34 -35.48 -3.56
CA ALA A 182 -17.13 -35.90 -4.25
C ALA A 182 -16.45 -34.70 -4.92
N ILE A 183 -15.14 -34.57 -4.72
CA ILE A 183 -14.32 -33.56 -5.40
C ILE A 183 -14.17 -33.99 -6.86
N SER A 184 -14.50 -33.09 -7.78
CA SER A 184 -14.48 -33.39 -9.22
C SER A 184 -13.05 -33.51 -9.77
N GLY A 185 -12.90 -34.33 -10.83
CA GLY A 185 -11.64 -34.43 -11.59
C GLY A 185 -10.58 -35.35 -10.99
N ILE A 186 -10.80 -35.92 -9.81
CA ILE A 186 -9.87 -36.87 -9.18
C ILE A 186 -9.98 -38.26 -9.82
N GLN A 187 -8.84 -38.87 -10.13
CA GLN A 187 -8.71 -40.23 -10.64
C GLN A 187 -8.23 -41.19 -9.55
N THR A 188 -8.54 -42.48 -9.70
CA THR A 188 -8.08 -43.53 -8.77
C THR A 188 -6.56 -43.68 -8.72
N THR A 189 -5.87 -43.29 -9.79
CA THR A 189 -4.41 -43.30 -9.89
C THR A 189 -3.75 -42.07 -9.28
N ASP A 190 -4.51 -41.05 -8.87
CA ASP A 190 -3.93 -39.82 -8.36
C ASP A 190 -3.26 -40.05 -7.00
N GLN A 191 -2.16 -39.34 -6.79
CA GLN A 191 -1.22 -39.48 -5.68
C GLN A 191 -0.65 -38.12 -5.30
N PHE A 192 -0.37 -37.97 -4.01
CA PHE A 192 0.43 -36.87 -3.48
C PHE A 192 1.26 -37.37 -2.30
N THR A 193 2.33 -36.66 -1.99
CA THR A 193 3.23 -37.00 -0.88
C THR A 193 3.26 -35.88 0.15
N ILE A 194 3.18 -36.24 1.44
CA ILE A 194 3.46 -35.34 2.55
C ILE A 194 4.81 -35.75 3.14
N GLN A 195 5.77 -34.84 3.11
CA GLN A 195 7.06 -34.96 3.78
C GLN A 195 7.11 -34.00 4.96
N SER A 196 7.50 -34.50 6.14
CA SER A 196 7.72 -33.71 7.35
C SER A 196 9.16 -33.88 7.82
N THR A 197 9.83 -32.77 8.13
CA THR A 197 11.16 -32.73 8.72
C THR A 197 11.06 -32.13 10.11
N ASP A 198 11.43 -32.90 11.14
CA ASP A 198 11.41 -32.39 12.52
C ASP A 198 12.63 -31.52 12.86
N ALA A 199 12.60 -30.84 14.01
CA ALA A 199 13.69 -29.99 14.50
C ALA A 199 15.08 -30.65 14.57
N SER A 200 15.15 -31.99 14.62
CA SER A 200 16.42 -32.74 14.61
C SER A 200 16.97 -32.99 13.20
N GLY A 201 16.20 -32.63 12.16
CA GLY A 201 16.47 -32.93 10.76
C GLY A 201 16.01 -34.33 10.33
N THR A 202 15.22 -35.04 11.14
CA THR A 202 14.70 -36.35 10.74
C THR A 202 13.55 -36.16 9.77
N VAL A 203 13.69 -36.73 8.56
CA VAL A 203 12.69 -36.67 7.50
C VAL A 203 11.78 -37.89 7.54
N ARG A 204 10.47 -37.68 7.52
CA ARG A 204 9.41 -38.69 7.37
C ARG A 204 8.59 -38.36 6.14
N SER A 205 8.12 -39.36 5.41
CA SER A 205 7.32 -39.13 4.20
C SER A 205 6.24 -40.19 4.05
N VAL A 206 5.06 -39.75 3.60
CA VAL A 206 3.88 -40.56 3.36
C VAL A 206 3.35 -40.23 1.97
N THR A 207 3.20 -41.23 1.12
CA THR A 207 2.53 -41.08 -0.18
C THR A 207 1.12 -41.62 -0.07
N ILE A 208 0.14 -40.78 -0.39
CA ILE A 208 -1.28 -41.10 -0.36
C ILE A 208 -1.72 -41.39 -1.79
N THR A 209 -2.27 -42.58 -2.03
CA THR A 209 -2.87 -42.94 -3.33
C THR A 209 -4.39 -42.96 -3.20
N MET A 210 -5.10 -42.31 -4.13
CA MET A 210 -6.57 -42.25 -4.09
C MET A 210 -7.23 -43.64 -4.10
N SER A 211 -6.63 -44.62 -4.76
CA SER A 211 -7.10 -46.01 -4.74
C SER A 211 -7.02 -46.70 -3.38
N ASP A 212 -6.18 -46.21 -2.45
CA ASP A 212 -6.09 -46.75 -1.08
C ASP A 212 -7.29 -46.28 -0.23
N ILE A 213 -7.92 -45.16 -0.60
CA ILE A 213 -9.15 -44.65 0.00
C ILE A 213 -10.37 -45.42 -0.53
N SER A 214 -10.54 -45.45 -1.85
CA SER A 214 -11.63 -46.17 -2.53
C SER A 214 -11.31 -46.35 -4.01
N THR A 215 -11.92 -47.36 -4.63
CA THR A 215 -11.92 -47.53 -6.10
C THR A 215 -13.09 -46.81 -6.78
N ASP A 216 -14.06 -46.28 -6.02
CA ASP A 216 -15.15 -45.46 -6.54
C ASP A 216 -14.81 -43.97 -6.35
N VAL A 217 -14.73 -43.24 -7.47
CA VAL A 217 -14.38 -41.80 -7.46
C VAL A 217 -15.40 -40.94 -6.71
N ASN A 218 -16.63 -41.44 -6.50
CA ASN A 218 -17.65 -40.74 -5.72
C ASN A 218 -17.35 -40.74 -4.21
N ASP A 219 -16.42 -41.58 -3.74
CA ASP A 219 -16.02 -41.63 -2.34
C ASP A 219 -14.91 -40.61 -2.01
N TYR A 220 -14.38 -39.87 -3.01
CA TYR A 220 -13.34 -38.86 -2.82
C TYR A 220 -13.91 -37.55 -2.29
N THR A 221 -14.38 -37.62 -1.03
CA THR A 221 -14.98 -36.52 -0.27
C THR A 221 -13.97 -35.93 0.71
N LEU A 222 -14.20 -34.70 1.20
CA LEU A 222 -13.34 -34.07 2.21
C LEU A 222 -13.17 -34.97 3.44
N ASP A 223 -14.24 -35.66 3.84
CA ASP A 223 -14.26 -36.53 5.01
C ASP A 223 -13.43 -37.80 4.83
N ASN A 224 -13.64 -38.50 3.74
CA ASN A 224 -12.93 -39.76 3.50
C ASN A 224 -11.44 -39.52 3.27
N ILE A 225 -11.10 -38.46 2.54
CA ILE A 225 -9.70 -38.09 2.28
C ILE A 225 -9.02 -37.66 3.58
N SER A 226 -9.60 -36.73 4.34
CA SER A 226 -8.97 -36.28 5.60
C SER A 226 -8.81 -37.41 6.61
N ALA A 227 -9.79 -38.32 6.72
CA ALA A 227 -9.69 -39.49 7.60
C ALA A 227 -8.50 -40.39 7.22
N HIS A 228 -8.43 -40.81 5.95
CA HIS A 228 -7.37 -41.70 5.49
C HIS A 228 -5.98 -41.05 5.58
N VAL A 229 -5.85 -39.78 5.18
CA VAL A 229 -4.58 -39.04 5.28
C VAL A 229 -4.09 -38.99 6.73
N ASN A 230 -4.97 -38.70 7.69
CA ASN A 230 -4.57 -38.64 9.09
C ASN A 230 -4.16 -40.00 9.65
N ASP A 231 -4.83 -41.09 9.25
CA ASP A 231 -4.44 -42.44 9.66
C ASP A 231 -3.00 -42.75 9.21
N GLU A 232 -2.67 -42.47 7.95
CA GLU A 232 -1.33 -42.68 7.39
C GLU A 232 -0.27 -41.76 8.04
N LEU A 233 -0.60 -40.50 8.33
CA LEU A 233 0.31 -39.57 9.01
C LEU A 233 0.62 -40.04 10.45
N VAL A 234 -0.39 -40.52 11.18
CA VAL A 234 -0.22 -41.06 12.54
C VAL A 234 0.65 -42.32 12.51
N ASP A 235 0.42 -43.22 11.57
CA ASP A 235 1.21 -44.45 11.43
C ASP A 235 2.68 -44.15 11.06
N ALA A 236 2.92 -43.08 10.31
CA ALA A 236 4.26 -42.59 10.01
C ALA A 236 4.91 -41.79 11.16
N GLY A 237 4.17 -41.43 12.21
CA GLY A 237 4.67 -40.61 13.32
C GLY A 237 4.91 -39.15 12.94
N ILE A 238 4.08 -38.62 12.04
CA ILE A 238 4.06 -37.20 11.65
C ILE A 238 2.98 -36.49 12.50
N ALA A 239 3.31 -35.36 13.12
CA ALA A 239 2.36 -34.63 13.98
C ALA A 239 1.39 -33.75 13.20
N THR A 240 1.76 -33.38 11.98
CA THR A 240 0.89 -32.67 11.03
C THR A 240 -0.43 -33.41 10.81
N SER A 241 -1.54 -32.68 10.66
CA SER A 241 -2.87 -33.25 10.42
C SER A 241 -3.67 -32.50 9.37
N LEU A 242 -4.45 -33.22 8.58
CA LEU A 242 -5.35 -32.68 7.55
C LEU A 242 -6.79 -32.67 8.09
N LYS A 243 -7.37 -31.49 8.28
CA LYS A 243 -8.71 -31.28 8.80
C LYS A 243 -9.67 -30.76 7.73
N VAL A 244 -10.96 -30.85 8.02
CA VAL A 244 -12.01 -30.18 7.26
C VAL A 244 -12.38 -28.89 8.00
N GLU A 245 -12.07 -27.75 7.40
CA GLU A 245 -12.33 -26.41 7.93
C GLU A 245 -13.67 -25.89 7.41
N ARG A 246 -14.35 -25.10 8.25
CA ARG A 246 -15.67 -24.56 7.93
C ARG A 246 -15.57 -23.05 7.76
N HIS A 247 -15.71 -22.59 6.51
CA HIS A 247 -15.62 -21.17 6.16
C HIS A 247 -16.94 -20.41 6.33
N SER A 248 -18.09 -21.10 6.18
CA SER A 248 -19.41 -20.54 6.49
C SER A 248 -20.42 -21.65 6.76
N GLU A 249 -21.71 -21.31 6.87
CA GLU A 249 -22.73 -22.31 7.20
C GLU A 249 -22.75 -23.51 6.23
N THR A 250 -22.42 -23.27 4.96
CA THR A 250 -22.52 -24.20 3.84
C THR A 250 -21.22 -24.23 3.01
N ARG A 251 -20.05 -24.01 3.62
CA ARG A 251 -18.78 -23.87 2.88
C ARG A 251 -17.65 -24.53 3.64
N PHE A 252 -17.06 -25.57 3.06
CA PHE A 252 -16.05 -26.43 3.66
C PHE A 252 -14.83 -26.60 2.75
N GLY A 253 -13.64 -26.66 3.35
CA GLY A 253 -12.38 -26.91 2.65
C GLY A 253 -11.42 -27.72 3.51
N PHE A 254 -10.25 -28.02 2.97
CA PHE A 254 -9.18 -28.62 3.77
C PHE A 254 -8.45 -27.58 4.59
N ARG A 255 -7.91 -27.99 5.73
CA ARG A 255 -6.97 -27.23 6.55
C ARG A 255 -5.86 -28.13 7.00
N LEU A 256 -4.63 -27.72 6.80
CA LEU A 256 -3.43 -28.43 7.24
C LEU A 256 -2.93 -27.76 8.52
N ASP A 257 -2.95 -28.50 9.62
CA ASP A 257 -2.35 -28.09 10.89
C ASP A 257 -0.97 -28.70 10.98
N ILE A 258 0.07 -27.86 10.92
CA ILE A 258 1.47 -28.29 10.94
C ILE A 258 1.90 -28.61 12.38
N GLY A 259 2.69 -29.68 12.55
CA GLY A 259 3.26 -30.04 13.85
C GLY A 259 4.21 -28.96 14.38
N PHE A 260 4.31 -28.83 15.72
CA PHE A 260 5.25 -27.91 16.36
C PHE A 260 6.69 -28.27 15.98
N ASP A 261 7.46 -27.29 15.49
CA ASP A 261 8.82 -27.45 14.94
C ASP A 261 8.94 -28.46 13.77
N GLU A 262 7.87 -28.69 13.00
CA GLU A 262 7.92 -29.44 11.74
C GLU A 262 8.03 -28.48 10.54
N THR A 263 8.89 -28.80 9.58
CA THR A 263 8.81 -28.24 8.22
C THR A 263 8.13 -29.25 7.32
N VAL A 264 7.04 -28.84 6.65
CA VAL A 264 6.24 -29.73 5.82
C VAL A 264 6.33 -29.32 4.36
N THR A 265 6.53 -30.31 3.49
CA THR A 265 6.45 -30.19 2.04
C THR A 265 5.38 -31.15 1.55
N ILE A 266 4.47 -30.66 0.73
CA ILE A 266 3.45 -31.47 0.07
C ILE A 266 3.69 -31.44 -1.43
N SER A 267 3.72 -32.58 -2.12
CA SER A 267 3.99 -32.64 -3.55
C SER A 267 2.93 -33.43 -4.30
N SER A 268 2.46 -32.89 -5.43
CA SER A 268 1.66 -33.67 -6.38
C SER A 268 2.55 -34.72 -7.05
N ASN A 269 2.04 -35.94 -7.21
CA ASN A 269 2.73 -37.03 -7.90
C ASN A 269 1.90 -37.54 -9.10
N SER A 270 0.98 -36.74 -9.65
CA SER A 270 -0.09 -37.25 -10.53
C SER A 270 -0.55 -36.29 -11.60
N ASN A 271 -1.19 -36.85 -12.64
CA ASN A 271 -1.61 -36.21 -13.89
C ASN A 271 -1.86 -34.71 -13.76
N GLU A 272 -0.89 -33.99 -14.28
CA GLU A 272 -0.83 -32.54 -14.28
C GLU A 272 -1.36 -32.07 -15.63
N SER A 273 -2.35 -31.19 -15.60
CA SER A 273 -2.79 -30.51 -16.81
C SER A 273 -2.00 -29.23 -16.92
N GLU A 274 -1.27 -29.10 -18.01
CA GLU A 274 -0.66 -27.84 -18.44
C GLU A 274 -1.66 -26.68 -18.27
N SER A 275 -1.17 -25.55 -17.78
CA SER A 275 -1.93 -24.33 -17.54
C SER A 275 -1.17 -23.11 -18.02
N VAL A 276 -1.89 -22.03 -18.27
CA VAL A 276 -1.29 -20.70 -18.45
C VAL A 276 -1.91 -19.73 -17.45
N TYR A 277 -1.06 -18.88 -16.90
CA TYR A 277 -1.47 -17.76 -16.06
C TYR A 277 -1.38 -16.47 -16.85
N VAL A 278 -2.38 -15.61 -16.72
CA VAL A 278 -2.47 -14.35 -17.47
C VAL A 278 -2.64 -13.21 -16.49
N ALA A 279 -1.73 -12.24 -16.55
CA ALA A 279 -1.83 -10.99 -15.81
C ALA A 279 -2.20 -9.85 -16.75
N GLY A 280 -3.02 -8.90 -16.28
CA GLY A 280 -3.43 -7.77 -17.10
C GLY A 280 -4.18 -6.69 -16.36
N ILE A 281 -4.88 -5.85 -17.14
CA ILE A 281 -5.62 -4.70 -16.64
C ILE A 281 -7.06 -4.78 -17.13
N ARG A 282 -8.02 -4.46 -16.25
CA ARG A 282 -9.45 -4.40 -16.54
C ARG A 282 -10.07 -3.15 -15.90
N GLY A 283 -10.72 -2.29 -16.69
CA GLY A 283 -11.45 -1.12 -16.19
C GLY A 283 -11.33 0.12 -17.08
N GLU A 284 -12.08 1.18 -16.75
CA GLU A 284 -12.08 2.45 -17.51
C GLU A 284 -11.03 3.43 -16.98
N ASP A 285 -10.17 3.92 -17.88
CA ASP A 285 -9.20 5.01 -17.65
C ASP A 285 -8.34 4.86 -16.38
N LYS A 286 -8.40 5.82 -15.44
CA LYS A 286 -7.55 5.88 -14.24
C LYS A 286 -7.98 4.93 -13.12
N LEU A 287 -9.10 4.24 -13.25
CA LEU A 287 -9.65 3.31 -12.25
C LEU A 287 -9.57 1.86 -12.72
N GLY A 288 -8.65 1.57 -13.65
CA GLY A 288 -8.38 0.20 -14.06
C GLY A 288 -7.83 -0.61 -12.90
N SER A 289 -8.29 -1.85 -12.76
CA SER A 289 -7.80 -2.83 -11.80
C SER A 289 -6.84 -3.80 -12.48
N GLY A 290 -5.81 -4.24 -11.77
CA GLY A 290 -5.02 -5.39 -12.18
C GLY A 290 -5.87 -6.66 -12.12
N TYR A 291 -5.44 -7.72 -12.80
CA TYR A 291 -6.01 -9.04 -12.60
C TYR A 291 -5.00 -10.15 -12.86
N LEU A 292 -5.28 -11.32 -12.29
CA LEU A 292 -4.64 -12.60 -12.57
C LEU A 292 -5.71 -13.63 -12.93
N ALA A 293 -5.53 -14.36 -14.02
CA ALA A 293 -6.41 -15.46 -14.43
C ALA A 293 -5.60 -16.74 -14.68
N LYS A 294 -6.18 -17.91 -14.38
CA LYS A 294 -5.62 -19.22 -14.73
C LYS A 294 -6.50 -19.89 -15.78
N ILE A 295 -5.88 -20.38 -16.85
CA ILE A 295 -6.53 -21.16 -17.91
C ILE A 295 -5.87 -22.52 -17.96
N ASP A 296 -6.67 -23.59 -17.89
CA ASP A 296 -6.20 -24.97 -18.00
C ASP A 296 -6.87 -25.73 -19.15
N ASN A 297 -6.70 -27.06 -19.17
CA ASN A 297 -7.27 -27.93 -20.20
C ASN A 297 -6.83 -27.54 -21.63
N LEU A 298 -5.56 -27.09 -21.75
CA LEU A 298 -4.98 -26.47 -22.94
C LEU A 298 -4.88 -27.40 -24.16
N ASN A 299 -5.03 -28.71 -23.95
CA ASN A 299 -4.95 -29.74 -24.98
C ASN A 299 -6.30 -30.13 -25.58
N THR A 300 -7.35 -29.36 -25.27
CA THR A 300 -8.68 -29.51 -25.87
C THR A 300 -9.02 -28.30 -26.73
N THR A 301 -10.17 -28.34 -27.40
CA THR A 301 -10.67 -27.22 -28.20
C THR A 301 -11.36 -26.13 -27.38
N ASP A 302 -11.63 -26.39 -26.09
CA ASP A 302 -12.37 -25.52 -25.19
C ASP A 302 -11.61 -25.43 -23.85
N PRO A 303 -10.63 -24.52 -23.75
CA PRO A 303 -9.87 -24.32 -22.52
C PRO A 303 -10.78 -23.76 -21.43
N ASN A 304 -10.46 -24.05 -20.17
CA ASN A 304 -11.29 -23.66 -19.04
C ASN A 304 -10.62 -22.55 -18.21
N GLU A 305 -11.37 -21.50 -17.87
CA GLU A 305 -10.94 -20.49 -16.91
C GLU A 305 -11.15 -21.04 -15.50
N VAL A 306 -10.06 -21.34 -14.80
CA VAL A 306 -10.09 -21.95 -13.47
C VAL A 306 -10.45 -20.91 -12.41
N PHE A 307 -9.80 -19.74 -12.48
CA PHE A 307 -10.09 -18.61 -11.61
C PHE A 307 -9.76 -17.28 -12.29
N PHE A 308 -10.37 -16.21 -11.75
CA PHE A 308 -10.08 -14.83 -12.09
C PHE A 308 -10.02 -14.00 -10.80
N ASN A 309 -8.84 -13.50 -10.47
CA ASN A 309 -8.59 -12.66 -9.30
C ASN A 309 -8.38 -11.22 -9.73
N GLN A 310 -9.17 -10.32 -9.16
CA GLN A 310 -8.96 -8.88 -9.31
C GLN A 310 -7.87 -8.43 -8.33
N ILE A 311 -6.96 -7.58 -8.82
CA ILE A 311 -5.90 -6.95 -8.05
C ILE A 311 -6.25 -5.46 -8.03
N ASP A 312 -7.03 -5.06 -7.03
CA ASP A 312 -7.49 -3.69 -6.92
C ASP A 312 -7.51 -3.15 -5.50
N THR A 313 -7.43 -1.83 -5.46
CA THR A 313 -7.73 -0.98 -4.33
C THR A 313 -9.04 -0.25 -4.61
N THR A 314 -9.80 0.10 -3.58
CA THR A 314 -11.15 0.65 -3.77
C THR A 314 -11.19 2.02 -4.45
N ASP A 315 -10.06 2.73 -4.51
CA ASP A 315 -10.01 4.16 -4.84
C ASP A 315 -8.86 4.58 -5.79
N ALA A 316 -8.07 3.63 -6.33
CA ALA A 316 -6.90 3.95 -7.15
C ALA A 316 -6.73 3.01 -8.37
N GLY A 317 -5.85 3.40 -9.31
CA GLY A 317 -5.55 2.62 -10.51
C GLY A 317 -4.44 1.60 -10.26
N ASP A 318 -4.76 0.31 -10.41
CA ASP A 318 -3.85 -0.82 -10.23
C ASP A 318 -3.59 -1.51 -11.55
N ARG A 319 -2.35 -1.95 -11.77
CA ARG A 319 -1.93 -2.57 -13.04
C ARG A 319 -1.08 -3.79 -12.78
N ALA A 320 -1.51 -4.96 -13.25
CA ALA A 320 -0.66 -6.13 -13.35
C ALA A 320 0.04 -6.12 -14.72
N GLU A 321 1.38 -6.09 -14.72
CA GLU A 321 2.19 -5.89 -15.93
C GLU A 321 2.84 -7.19 -16.40
N ALA A 322 3.29 -8.04 -15.48
CA ALA A 322 3.92 -9.33 -15.80
C ALA A 322 3.57 -10.43 -14.77
N VAL A 323 3.73 -11.68 -15.20
CA VAL A 323 3.48 -12.88 -14.39
C VAL A 323 4.57 -13.92 -14.62
N ALA A 324 4.94 -14.64 -13.57
CA ALA A 324 5.83 -15.80 -13.60
C ALA A 324 5.28 -16.91 -12.71
N VAL A 325 5.75 -18.14 -12.90
CA VAL A 325 5.40 -19.31 -12.10
C VAL A 325 6.69 -20.02 -11.67
N ASP A 326 6.71 -20.52 -10.44
CA ASP A 326 7.85 -21.30 -9.93
C ASP A 326 7.66 -22.82 -10.11
N SER A 327 8.65 -23.60 -9.69
CA SER A 327 8.60 -25.07 -9.83
C SER A 327 7.53 -25.75 -8.97
N ASN A 328 6.94 -25.03 -8.03
CA ASN A 328 5.85 -25.51 -7.19
C ASN A 328 4.47 -25.13 -7.76
N GLY A 329 4.41 -24.30 -8.81
CA GLY A 329 3.17 -23.77 -9.36
C GLY A 329 2.66 -22.51 -8.64
N ASP A 330 3.46 -21.93 -7.72
CA ASP A 330 3.13 -20.63 -7.16
C ASP A 330 3.35 -19.54 -8.21
N VAL A 331 2.46 -18.55 -8.21
CA VAL A 331 2.34 -17.54 -9.25
C VAL A 331 2.72 -16.18 -8.71
N TYR A 332 3.62 -15.50 -9.42
CA TYR A 332 4.12 -14.18 -9.03
C TYR A 332 3.62 -13.15 -10.02
N VAL A 333 2.93 -12.13 -9.51
CA VAL A 333 2.43 -11.01 -10.29
C VAL A 333 3.14 -9.75 -9.86
N VAL A 334 3.71 -9.03 -10.83
CA VAL A 334 4.29 -7.70 -10.58
C VAL A 334 3.45 -6.64 -11.28
N GLY A 335 3.37 -5.48 -10.64
CA GLY A 335 2.54 -4.40 -11.13
C GLY A 335 2.84 -3.05 -10.52
N THR A 336 2.00 -2.08 -10.87
CA THR A 336 2.05 -0.71 -10.34
C THR A 336 0.71 -0.38 -9.69
N THR A 337 0.74 0.29 -8.54
CA THR A 337 -0.43 0.71 -7.76
C THR A 337 -0.34 2.19 -7.41
N GLU A 338 -1.46 2.89 -7.41
CA GLU A 338 -1.62 4.24 -6.82
C GLU A 338 -2.30 4.17 -5.43
N GLY A 339 -2.57 2.97 -4.92
CA GLY A 339 -3.39 2.72 -3.74
C GLY A 339 -2.76 1.76 -2.73
N ASP A 340 -3.48 1.53 -1.64
CA ASP A 340 -3.03 0.65 -0.55
C ASP A 340 -3.42 -0.82 -0.81
N LEU A 341 -2.42 -1.65 -1.12
CA LEU A 341 -2.56 -3.11 -1.28
C LEU A 341 -2.33 -3.85 0.05
N GLY A 342 -3.29 -3.70 0.99
CA GLY A 342 -3.33 -4.49 2.23
C GLY A 342 -2.66 -3.85 3.45
N ASN A 343 -2.99 -2.59 3.74
CA ASN A 343 -2.45 -1.78 4.84
C ASN A 343 -0.94 -1.47 4.72
N GLN A 344 -0.39 -1.59 3.51
CA GLN A 344 0.94 -1.09 3.15
C GLN A 344 0.74 0.31 2.55
N GLN A 345 0.37 1.27 3.39
CA GLN A 345 -0.10 2.63 3.02
C GLN A 345 0.89 3.42 2.16
N VAL A 346 0.36 4.17 1.18
CA VAL A 346 1.10 5.05 0.25
C VAL A 346 0.81 6.53 0.58
N ASP A 347 1.75 7.42 0.27
CA ASP A 347 1.40 8.79 -0.15
C ASP A 347 0.42 8.71 -1.35
N PRO A 348 -0.85 9.18 -1.21
CA PRO A 348 -1.89 9.04 -2.25
C PRO A 348 -1.59 9.76 -3.58
N VAL A 349 -0.42 10.37 -3.74
CA VAL A 349 0.00 11.10 -4.93
C VAL A 349 1.02 10.32 -5.79
N ALA A 350 1.67 9.29 -5.24
CA ALA A 350 2.78 8.58 -5.89
C ALA A 350 2.39 7.15 -6.34
N LYS A 351 2.94 6.71 -7.48
CA LYS A 351 2.82 5.31 -7.93
C LYS A 351 3.88 4.44 -7.28
N ASP A 352 3.52 3.25 -6.83
CA ASP A 352 4.50 2.28 -6.33
C ASP A 352 4.37 0.92 -7.02
N ILE A 353 5.45 0.14 -6.92
CA ILE A 353 5.57 -1.19 -7.47
C ILE A 353 5.15 -2.22 -6.43
N PHE A 354 4.36 -3.20 -6.85
CA PHE A 354 4.01 -4.34 -6.02
C PHE A 354 4.49 -5.65 -6.64
N LEU A 355 4.80 -6.60 -5.77
CA LEU A 355 4.95 -8.02 -6.05
C LEU A 355 3.93 -8.79 -5.20
N GLN A 356 3.08 -9.56 -5.84
CA GLN A 356 2.14 -10.46 -5.18
C GLN A 356 2.47 -11.90 -5.52
N LYS A 357 2.47 -12.77 -4.50
CA LYS A 357 2.59 -14.21 -4.66
C LYS A 357 1.23 -14.86 -4.43
N TYR A 358 0.84 -15.74 -5.34
CA TYR A 358 -0.33 -16.58 -5.23
C TYR A 358 0.07 -18.04 -5.23
N ASP A 359 -0.71 -18.92 -4.61
CA ASP A 359 -0.57 -20.36 -4.84
C ASP A 359 -1.22 -20.80 -6.17
N ALA A 360 -0.99 -22.06 -6.56
CA ALA A 360 -1.57 -22.65 -7.78
C ALA A 360 -3.12 -22.69 -7.80
N ALA A 361 -3.77 -22.51 -6.66
CA ALA A 361 -5.22 -22.43 -6.51
C ALA A 361 -5.75 -20.98 -6.61
N GLY A 362 -4.87 -19.99 -6.64
CA GLY A 362 -5.20 -18.57 -6.77
C GLY A 362 -5.33 -17.83 -5.44
N ASN A 363 -4.82 -18.35 -4.32
CA ASN A 363 -4.84 -17.62 -3.06
C ASN A 363 -3.66 -16.68 -2.94
N LEU A 364 -3.91 -15.44 -2.53
CA LEU A 364 -2.84 -14.49 -2.23
C LEU A 364 -2.08 -14.97 -0.98
N LEU A 365 -0.80 -15.32 -1.14
CA LEU A 365 0.10 -15.72 -0.08
C LEU A 365 0.80 -14.51 0.54
N PHE A 366 1.25 -13.56 -0.27
CA PHE A 366 1.79 -12.29 0.22
C PHE A 366 1.71 -11.16 -0.81
N THR A 367 1.78 -9.93 -0.30
CA THR A 367 2.08 -8.71 -1.07
C THR A 367 3.38 -8.08 -0.54
N ARG A 368 4.25 -7.64 -1.44
CA ARG A 368 5.41 -6.78 -1.16
C ARG A 368 5.28 -5.50 -1.96
N ARG A 369 5.54 -4.36 -1.33
CA ARG A 369 5.81 -3.11 -2.03
C ARG A 369 7.31 -2.90 -2.15
N LEU A 370 7.74 -2.48 -3.33
CA LEU A 370 9.15 -2.28 -3.65
C LEU A 370 9.58 -0.82 -3.46
N GLY A 371 8.69 0.06 -2.96
CA GLY A 371 9.05 1.33 -2.35
C GLY A 371 9.89 2.25 -3.23
N ALA A 372 9.28 2.90 -4.21
CA ALA A 372 9.87 4.07 -4.86
C ALA A 372 9.69 5.32 -3.96
N PRO A 373 10.70 6.20 -3.80
CA PRO A 373 10.53 7.44 -3.04
C PRO A 373 9.58 8.45 -3.73
N PHE A 374 9.40 8.31 -5.05
CA PHE A 374 8.38 9.01 -5.83
C PHE A 374 7.57 7.99 -6.65
N ASP A 375 7.62 8.07 -7.99
CA ASP A 375 6.91 7.17 -8.87
C ASP A 375 7.79 5.94 -9.23
N GLY A 376 7.23 4.75 -9.04
CA GLY A 376 7.74 3.48 -9.52
C GLY A 376 6.86 2.89 -10.63
N SER A 377 7.44 2.11 -11.53
CA SER A 377 6.70 1.29 -12.48
C SER A 377 7.38 -0.05 -12.70
N ALA A 378 6.63 -1.14 -12.57
CA ALA A 378 7.10 -2.49 -12.85
C ALA A 378 6.97 -2.83 -14.33
N PHE A 379 7.85 -3.69 -14.85
CA PHE A 379 7.71 -4.21 -16.21
C PHE A 379 7.96 -5.72 -16.33
N SER A 380 8.76 -6.35 -15.45
CA SER A 380 9.06 -7.78 -15.58
C SER A 380 9.22 -8.50 -14.24
N VAL A 381 8.84 -9.77 -14.22
CA VAL A 381 9.12 -10.72 -13.15
C VAL A 381 9.60 -12.04 -13.77
N LYS A 382 10.63 -12.66 -13.17
CA LYS A 382 11.17 -13.97 -13.55
C LYS A 382 11.50 -14.78 -12.31
N VAL A 383 11.51 -16.10 -12.45
CA VAL A 383 11.86 -17.04 -11.38
C VAL A 383 13.04 -17.90 -11.85
N ASP A 384 14.05 -18.09 -11.01
CA ASP A 384 15.19 -18.97 -11.30
C ASP A 384 14.90 -20.43 -10.92
N ALA A 385 15.85 -21.34 -11.20
CA ALA A 385 15.71 -22.76 -10.88
C ALA A 385 15.71 -23.10 -9.37
N ASN A 386 15.98 -22.12 -8.51
CA ASN A 386 15.91 -22.25 -7.05
C ASN A 386 14.64 -21.58 -6.46
N ASP A 387 13.69 -21.23 -7.32
CA ASP A 387 12.47 -20.47 -6.99
C ASP A 387 12.75 -19.06 -6.42
N ASN A 388 13.92 -18.47 -6.70
CA ASN A 388 14.15 -17.06 -6.38
C ASN A 388 13.45 -16.16 -7.39
N ILE A 389 12.88 -15.05 -6.91
CA ILE A 389 12.09 -14.13 -7.70
C ILE A 389 12.92 -12.91 -8.05
N PHE A 390 12.95 -12.55 -9.33
CA PHE A 390 13.56 -11.33 -9.82
C PHE A 390 12.46 -10.40 -10.30
N VAL A 391 12.48 -9.17 -9.82
CA VAL A 391 11.58 -8.09 -10.24
C VAL A 391 12.41 -7.00 -10.87
N ALA A 392 11.99 -6.52 -12.04
CA ALA A 392 12.59 -5.37 -12.68
C ALA A 392 11.55 -4.29 -12.99
N GLY A 393 11.96 -3.04 -12.79
CA GLY A 393 11.14 -1.86 -12.93
C GLY A 393 11.99 -0.61 -13.17
N GLN A 394 11.32 0.54 -13.13
CA GLN A 394 11.96 1.85 -13.09
C GLN A 394 11.44 2.64 -11.90
N VAL A 395 12.29 3.45 -11.30
CA VAL A 395 11.96 4.29 -10.14
C VAL A 395 12.48 5.70 -10.34
N HIS A 396 11.71 6.68 -9.90
CA HIS A 396 12.17 8.05 -9.78
C HIS A 396 12.69 8.29 -8.35
N GLY A 397 13.96 8.66 -8.23
CA GLY A 397 14.66 8.88 -6.95
C GLY A 397 15.55 7.70 -6.53
N LEU A 398 16.10 7.75 -5.31
CA LEU A 398 17.01 6.72 -4.80
C LEU A 398 16.25 5.49 -4.27
N LEU A 399 16.62 4.30 -4.74
CA LEU A 399 16.16 3.01 -4.22
C LEU A 399 17.27 2.22 -3.53
N ASP A 400 18.52 2.51 -3.87
CA ASP A 400 19.71 2.03 -3.17
C ASP A 400 20.75 3.14 -2.97
N ALA A 401 21.81 2.83 -2.20
CA ALA A 401 22.87 3.79 -1.87
C ALA A 401 23.72 4.21 -3.09
N ASP A 402 23.69 3.43 -4.18
CA ASP A 402 24.48 3.64 -5.37
C ASP A 402 23.68 4.36 -6.49
N GLY A 403 22.37 4.57 -6.29
CA GLY A 403 21.46 5.23 -7.23
C GLY A 403 21.73 6.72 -7.49
N HIS A 404 21.02 7.31 -8.46
CA HIS A 404 21.19 8.71 -8.87
C HIS A 404 19.86 9.49 -8.81
N GLY A 405 19.69 10.35 -7.80
CA GLY A 405 18.41 11.01 -7.48
C GLY A 405 17.98 12.16 -8.40
N GLY A 406 17.68 11.90 -9.68
CA GLY A 406 17.25 12.96 -10.60
C GLY A 406 16.32 12.61 -11.77
N ASN A 407 16.18 11.33 -12.15
CA ASN A 407 15.34 10.84 -13.26
C ASN A 407 14.77 9.44 -12.95
N TYR A 408 14.05 8.83 -13.90
CA TYR A 408 13.71 7.41 -13.83
C TYR A 408 14.94 6.56 -14.13
N ASP A 409 15.30 5.68 -13.21
CA ASP A 409 16.39 4.71 -13.37
C ASP A 409 15.83 3.29 -13.31
N THR A 410 16.39 2.39 -14.12
CA THR A 410 16.08 0.96 -14.06
C THR A 410 16.56 0.34 -12.75
N PHE A 411 15.81 -0.60 -12.18
CA PHE A 411 16.29 -1.41 -11.05
C PHE A 411 15.96 -2.90 -11.23
N VAL A 412 16.70 -3.73 -10.48
CA VAL A 412 16.42 -5.16 -10.27
C VAL A 412 16.44 -5.46 -8.78
N SER A 413 15.38 -6.09 -8.29
CA SER A 413 15.31 -6.67 -6.95
C SER A 413 15.20 -8.18 -7.04
N LYS A 414 15.97 -8.89 -6.21
CA LYS A 414 15.90 -10.34 -6.05
C LYS A 414 15.31 -10.68 -4.69
N TYR A 415 14.37 -11.61 -4.66
CA TYR A 415 13.75 -12.18 -3.46
C TYR A 415 13.99 -13.69 -3.42
N ASP A 416 14.08 -14.26 -2.22
CA ASP A 416 14.04 -15.71 -2.04
C ASP A 416 12.61 -16.26 -2.25
N LYS A 417 12.47 -17.59 -2.29
CA LYS A 417 11.17 -18.28 -2.45
C LYS A 417 10.11 -17.94 -1.38
N ASN A 418 10.52 -17.37 -0.24
CA ASN A 418 9.65 -16.94 0.85
C ASN A 418 9.28 -15.44 0.76
N GLY A 419 9.82 -14.74 -0.25
CA GLY A 419 9.61 -13.31 -0.46
C GLY A 419 10.47 -12.42 0.43
N LEU A 420 11.60 -12.89 0.96
CA LEU A 420 12.61 -12.06 1.62
C LEU A 420 13.55 -11.45 0.56
N GLU A 421 13.80 -10.15 0.64
CA GLU A 421 14.72 -9.47 -0.29
C GLU A 421 16.17 -9.95 -0.07
N ILE A 422 16.84 -10.33 -1.15
CA ILE A 422 18.27 -10.72 -1.18
C ILE A 422 19.13 -9.54 -1.60
N PHE A 423 18.73 -8.84 -2.68
CA PHE A 423 19.38 -7.60 -3.09
C PHE A 423 18.43 -6.73 -3.90
N THR A 424 18.72 -5.42 -3.92
CA THR A 424 18.23 -4.47 -4.90
C THR A 424 19.41 -3.75 -5.55
N ARG A 425 19.32 -3.51 -6.86
CA ARG A 425 20.31 -2.79 -7.66
C ARG A 425 19.62 -1.81 -8.57
N GLN A 426 19.94 -0.53 -8.42
CA GLN A 426 19.58 0.54 -9.33
C GLN A 426 20.70 0.71 -10.37
N LEU A 427 20.32 0.68 -11.64
CA LEU A 427 21.22 0.80 -12.78
C LEU A 427 21.07 2.21 -13.33
N ALA A 428 22.06 3.07 -13.10
CA ALA A 428 21.93 4.49 -13.37
C ALA A 428 23.04 5.03 -14.29
N PRO A 429 22.90 4.93 -15.62
CA PRO A 429 23.68 5.77 -16.51
C PRO A 429 23.09 7.18 -16.65
N PHE A 430 23.41 8.07 -15.70
CA PHE A 430 23.38 9.55 -15.73
C PHE A 430 22.17 10.34 -16.36
N ALA A 431 21.15 9.71 -16.98
CA ALA A 431 19.94 10.32 -17.57
C ALA A 431 18.80 9.28 -17.70
N ASP A 432 17.55 9.73 -17.99
CA ASP A 432 16.38 8.85 -18.24
C ASP A 432 16.74 7.57 -19.00
N ASP A 433 16.56 6.43 -18.34
CA ASP A 433 16.63 5.10 -18.93
C ASP A 433 15.42 4.28 -18.51
N GLY A 434 15.02 3.34 -19.36
CA GLY A 434 13.94 2.42 -19.06
C GLY A 434 14.24 1.06 -19.67
N ALA A 435 14.34 0.03 -18.84
CA ALA A 435 14.24 -1.34 -19.30
C ALA A 435 12.78 -1.68 -19.63
N PHE A 436 12.60 -2.44 -20.71
CA PHE A 436 11.30 -2.93 -21.13
C PHE A 436 11.13 -4.43 -20.87
N SER A 437 12.22 -5.17 -20.70
CA SER A 437 12.19 -6.62 -20.52
C SER A 437 13.41 -7.15 -19.76
N MET A 438 13.19 -8.26 -19.04
CA MET A 438 14.19 -9.00 -18.26
C MET A 438 14.11 -10.49 -18.60
N SER A 439 15.27 -11.13 -18.69
CA SER A 439 15.38 -12.59 -18.84
C SER A 439 16.55 -13.13 -18.01
N LEU A 440 16.51 -14.42 -17.68
CA LEU A 440 17.52 -15.09 -16.86
C LEU A 440 18.18 -16.19 -17.69
N ASN A 441 19.48 -16.44 -17.45
CA ASN A 441 20.13 -17.66 -17.93
C ASN A 441 19.97 -18.81 -16.90
N THR A 442 20.52 -19.99 -17.22
CA THR A 442 20.48 -21.16 -16.34
C THR A 442 21.26 -20.99 -15.02
N ASP A 443 22.19 -20.03 -14.96
CA ASP A 443 22.96 -19.71 -13.75
C ASP A 443 22.25 -18.70 -12.83
N GLY A 444 21.13 -18.11 -13.30
CA GLY A 444 20.39 -17.06 -12.62
C GLY A 444 20.98 -15.65 -12.83
N ASP A 445 21.87 -15.48 -13.81
CA ASP A 445 22.32 -14.14 -14.22
C ASP A 445 21.17 -13.40 -14.91
N VAL A 446 21.10 -12.10 -14.64
CA VAL A 446 20.01 -11.22 -15.10
C VAL A 446 20.43 -10.49 -16.35
N PHE A 447 19.62 -10.58 -17.41
CA PHE A 447 19.78 -9.80 -18.63
C PHE A 447 18.62 -8.82 -18.77
N LEU A 448 18.94 -7.54 -18.93
CA LEU A 448 17.99 -6.46 -19.14
C LEU A 448 18.17 -5.87 -20.53
N ALA A 449 17.06 -5.50 -21.16
CA ALA A 449 17.09 -4.76 -22.41
C ALA A 449 16.12 -3.58 -22.36
N GLY A 450 16.56 -2.46 -22.93
CA GLY A 450 15.81 -1.20 -22.90
C GLY A 450 16.45 -0.11 -23.73
N PHE A 451 16.32 1.13 -23.26
CA PHE A 451 16.91 2.30 -23.87
C PHE A 451 17.53 3.25 -22.86
N THR A 452 18.44 4.07 -23.33
CA THR A 452 19.05 5.16 -22.57
C THR A 452 19.04 6.45 -23.39
N LYS A 453 18.83 7.59 -22.73
CA LYS A 453 18.98 8.92 -23.34
C LYS A 453 20.36 9.55 -23.05
N SER A 454 21.32 8.75 -22.60
CA SER A 454 22.70 9.19 -22.41
C SER A 454 23.72 8.07 -22.62
N ALA A 455 25.00 8.39 -22.43
CA ALA A 455 26.05 7.37 -22.52
C ALA A 455 26.01 6.46 -21.29
N ILE A 456 25.87 5.14 -21.50
CA ILE A 456 25.78 4.15 -20.41
C ILE A 456 27.08 3.98 -19.62
N ALA A 457 28.20 4.40 -20.21
CA ALA A 457 29.52 4.39 -19.60
C ALA A 457 30.40 5.50 -20.20
N PRO A 458 31.47 5.93 -19.51
CA PRO A 458 32.33 7.04 -19.97
C PRO A 458 33.00 6.83 -21.33
N ASP A 459 33.13 5.57 -21.78
CA ASP A 459 33.70 5.20 -23.08
C ASP A 459 32.65 5.05 -24.20
N LYS A 460 31.37 5.23 -23.89
CA LYS A 460 30.28 5.19 -24.88
C LYS A 460 29.88 6.59 -25.32
N THR A 461 29.36 6.66 -26.54
CA THR A 461 28.84 7.89 -27.13
C THR A 461 27.34 7.74 -27.34
N HIS A 462 26.59 8.75 -26.91
CA HIS A 462 25.17 8.86 -27.21
C HIS A 462 24.97 9.63 -28.53
N GLY A 463 24.16 9.08 -29.42
CA GLY A 463 23.67 9.73 -30.64
C GLY A 463 22.14 9.70 -30.66
N GLY A 464 21.50 10.54 -31.48
CA GLY A 464 20.03 10.53 -31.57
C GLY A 464 19.32 11.05 -30.31
N ASN A 465 18.06 10.63 -30.17
CA ASN A 465 17.20 10.89 -29.00
C ASN A 465 17.30 9.78 -27.94
N SER A 466 17.59 8.53 -28.35
CA SER A 466 17.76 7.37 -27.48
C SER A 466 18.59 6.28 -28.16
N ASP A 467 19.41 5.56 -27.39
CA ASP A 467 20.12 4.37 -27.84
C ASP A 467 19.59 3.13 -27.09
N ALA A 468 19.56 1.98 -27.76
CA ALA A 468 19.18 0.72 -27.13
C ALA A 468 20.30 0.22 -26.21
N TYR A 469 20.00 -0.54 -25.15
CA TYR A 469 21.05 -1.15 -24.31
C TYR A 469 20.72 -2.57 -23.84
N ILE A 470 21.79 -3.34 -23.56
CA ILE A 470 21.73 -4.62 -22.86
C ILE A 470 22.63 -4.56 -21.63
N THR A 471 22.10 -4.92 -20.47
CA THR A 471 22.85 -5.05 -19.21
C THR A 471 22.82 -6.49 -18.74
N LYS A 472 23.95 -6.99 -18.24
CA LYS A 472 24.03 -8.26 -17.52
C LYS A 472 24.50 -8.06 -16.09
N LEU A 473 23.74 -8.60 -15.15
CA LEU A 473 24.13 -8.77 -13.76
C LEU A 473 24.36 -10.24 -13.48
N ASP A 474 25.31 -10.57 -12.60
CA ASP A 474 25.37 -11.93 -12.07
C ASP A 474 24.20 -12.21 -11.09
N ASN A 475 24.05 -13.46 -10.70
CA ASN A 475 23.03 -13.90 -9.74
C ASN A 475 23.13 -13.26 -8.32
N ASN A 476 24.17 -12.46 -8.05
CA ASN A 476 24.35 -11.67 -6.83
C ASN A 476 24.09 -10.16 -7.05
N GLY A 477 23.67 -9.77 -8.26
CA GLY A 477 23.44 -8.37 -8.62
C GLY A 477 24.72 -7.58 -8.92
N THR A 478 25.84 -8.25 -9.18
CA THR A 478 27.08 -7.59 -9.61
C THR A 478 27.01 -7.31 -11.11
N LEU A 479 27.27 -6.07 -11.51
CA LEU A 479 27.35 -5.71 -12.92
C LEU A 479 28.50 -6.44 -13.62
N ILE A 480 28.16 -7.24 -14.65
CA ILE A 480 29.13 -7.94 -15.50
C ILE A 480 29.47 -7.08 -16.72
N TYR A 481 28.44 -6.61 -17.44
CA TYR A 481 28.65 -5.66 -18.54
C TYR A 481 27.41 -4.81 -18.83
N ASN A 482 27.66 -3.66 -19.48
CA ASN A 482 26.67 -2.80 -20.11
C ASN A 482 27.06 -2.56 -21.57
N ARG A 483 26.09 -2.76 -22.47
CA ARG A 483 26.28 -2.58 -23.90
C ARG A 483 25.23 -1.63 -24.43
N GLN A 484 25.67 -0.48 -24.93
CA GLN A 484 24.85 0.48 -25.67
C GLN A 484 24.97 0.19 -27.16
N LEU A 485 23.82 0.20 -27.83
CA LEU A 485 23.62 -0.10 -29.23
C LEU A 485 22.80 1.04 -29.84
N GLY A 486 23.55 1.98 -30.40
CA GLY A 486 23.05 3.16 -31.09
C GLY A 486 24.22 4.06 -31.47
N GLY A 487 24.01 4.94 -32.45
CA GLY A 487 25.02 5.85 -32.98
C GLY A 487 25.92 5.31 -34.10
N PHE A 488 25.51 5.52 -35.35
CA PHE A 488 26.45 5.98 -36.38
C PHE A 488 26.26 7.48 -36.54
N GLY A 489 27.10 8.23 -35.81
CA GLY A 489 26.98 9.68 -35.69
C GLY A 489 26.75 10.40 -37.01
N ALA A 490 25.85 11.38 -36.96
CA ALA A 490 25.63 12.45 -37.93
C ALA A 490 26.58 12.40 -39.13
N GLN A 491 26.24 11.63 -40.16
CA GLN A 491 26.80 11.91 -41.46
C GLN A 491 26.18 13.24 -41.91
N ASN A 492 26.95 14.34 -41.73
CA ASN A 492 26.76 15.67 -42.34
C ASN A 492 26.12 16.80 -41.50
N ASP A 493 26.48 16.98 -40.22
CA ASP A 493 26.07 18.15 -39.40
C ASP A 493 24.55 18.36 -39.25
N THR A 494 23.73 17.37 -39.61
CA THR A 494 22.29 17.36 -39.28
C THR A 494 22.10 16.71 -37.91
N PRO A 495 21.30 17.32 -37.00
CA PRO A 495 20.92 16.66 -35.76
C PRO A 495 20.29 15.30 -36.09
N ASP A 496 20.90 14.24 -35.57
CA ASP A 496 20.31 12.91 -35.60
C ASP A 496 19.20 12.88 -34.55
N ASN A 497 17.98 12.56 -34.98
CA ASN A 497 16.83 12.39 -34.12
C ASN A 497 16.35 10.93 -34.15
N SER A 498 17.24 10.00 -34.50
CA SER A 498 16.96 8.57 -34.45
C SER A 498 16.63 8.14 -33.03
N GLU A 499 15.73 7.19 -32.92
CA GLU A 499 15.30 6.59 -31.68
C GLU A 499 15.49 5.09 -31.79
N GLU A 500 16.41 4.54 -31.00
CA GLU A 500 16.65 3.10 -30.92
C GLU A 500 16.26 2.56 -29.54
N TYR A 501 15.48 1.47 -29.52
CA TYR A 501 15.01 0.80 -28.30
C TYR A 501 15.07 -0.72 -28.46
N PHE A 502 15.37 -1.46 -27.39
CA PHE A 502 15.02 -2.88 -27.30
C PHE A 502 13.73 -3.09 -26.54
N ASP A 503 12.74 -3.71 -27.16
CA ASP A 503 11.43 -3.96 -26.57
C ASP A 503 11.36 -5.26 -25.74
N ALA A 504 12.09 -6.30 -26.15
CA ALA A 504 12.04 -7.60 -25.50
C ALA A 504 13.37 -8.34 -25.60
N ILE A 505 13.66 -9.18 -24.60
CA ILE A 505 14.86 -10.02 -24.51
C ILE A 505 14.49 -11.44 -24.07
N ALA A 506 15.14 -12.45 -24.65
CA ALA A 506 15.04 -13.84 -24.22
C ALA A 506 16.41 -14.54 -24.30
N ILE A 507 16.71 -15.39 -23.33
CA ILE A 507 17.98 -16.14 -23.25
C ILE A 507 17.73 -17.59 -23.61
N ALA A 508 18.40 -18.08 -24.65
CA ALA A 508 18.35 -19.49 -25.04
C ALA A 508 19.11 -20.37 -24.03
N PRO A 509 18.82 -21.69 -23.95
CA PRO A 509 19.50 -22.59 -23.01
C PRO A 509 21.02 -22.69 -23.18
N ASP A 510 21.55 -22.33 -24.35
CA ASP A 510 22.99 -22.26 -24.61
C ASP A 510 23.65 -20.95 -24.11
N GLY A 511 22.88 -20.05 -23.50
CA GLY A 511 23.31 -18.75 -23.01
C GLY A 511 23.27 -17.63 -24.04
N SER A 512 22.87 -17.93 -25.29
CA SER A 512 22.79 -16.91 -26.34
C SER A 512 21.56 -16.01 -26.19
N VAL A 513 21.68 -14.76 -26.65
CA VAL A 513 20.69 -13.69 -26.38
C VAL A 513 19.90 -13.37 -27.64
N TRP A 514 18.57 -13.42 -27.52
CA TRP A 514 17.64 -12.86 -28.50
C TRP A 514 17.11 -11.53 -28.01
N VAL A 515 17.07 -10.53 -28.89
CA VAL A 515 16.43 -9.25 -28.62
C VAL A 515 15.58 -8.82 -29.80
N SER A 516 14.51 -8.09 -29.52
CA SER A 516 13.76 -7.34 -30.51
C SER A 516 13.76 -5.87 -30.17
N GLY A 517 13.61 -5.02 -31.18
CA GLY A 517 13.61 -3.59 -30.98
C GLY A 517 13.10 -2.84 -32.18
N GLU A 518 13.19 -1.52 -32.10
CA GLU A 518 12.83 -0.59 -33.17
C GLU A 518 14.08 0.22 -33.57
N GLU A 519 14.28 0.37 -34.87
CA GLU A 519 15.34 1.18 -35.48
C GLU A 519 14.73 1.88 -36.70
N ASP A 520 14.77 3.22 -36.74
CA ASP A 520 14.21 4.03 -37.83
C ASP A 520 12.76 3.65 -38.22
N GLU A 521 11.86 3.57 -37.24
CA GLU A 521 10.44 3.18 -37.40
C GLU A 521 10.21 1.74 -37.91
N SER A 522 11.26 0.90 -37.94
CA SER A 522 11.19 -0.49 -38.37
C SER A 522 11.55 -1.43 -37.22
N ILE A 523 10.71 -2.44 -36.98
CA ILE A 523 11.03 -3.46 -35.97
C ILE A 523 12.15 -4.38 -36.46
N PHE A 524 12.93 -4.92 -35.54
CA PHE A 524 13.95 -5.92 -35.84
C PHE A 524 13.99 -7.00 -34.77
N ILE A 525 14.59 -8.12 -35.13
CA ILE A 525 15.03 -9.15 -34.19
C ILE A 525 16.52 -9.41 -34.40
N ALA A 526 17.27 -9.64 -33.34
CA ALA A 526 18.70 -9.92 -33.40
C ALA A 526 19.07 -11.05 -32.44
N HIS A 527 20.03 -11.86 -32.87
CA HIS A 527 20.62 -12.94 -32.08
C HIS A 527 22.10 -12.65 -31.82
N TYR A 528 22.50 -12.76 -30.56
CA TYR A 528 23.86 -12.62 -30.07
C TYR A 528 24.31 -13.97 -29.50
N PRO A 529 25.31 -14.64 -30.09
CA PRO A 529 25.72 -15.99 -29.68
C PRO A 529 26.46 -15.99 -28.33
N ASP A 530 27.02 -14.84 -27.94
CA ASP A 530 27.55 -14.55 -26.61
C ASP A 530 27.33 -13.07 -26.30
N ASP A 531 27.57 -12.69 -25.04
CA ASP A 531 27.41 -11.33 -24.55
C ASP A 531 28.47 -10.32 -25.06
N GLU A 532 29.61 -10.82 -25.55
CA GLU A 532 30.76 -10.01 -25.95
C GLU A 532 30.77 -9.63 -27.45
N ASN A 533 30.18 -10.43 -28.33
CA ASN A 533 30.28 -10.29 -29.79
C ASN A 533 29.09 -9.56 -30.44
N GLY A 534 29.29 -9.07 -31.67
CA GLY A 534 28.22 -8.49 -32.51
C GLY A 534 27.09 -9.48 -32.82
N ALA A 535 25.87 -8.98 -33.06
CA ALA A 535 24.76 -9.82 -33.50
C ALA A 535 25.12 -10.58 -34.78
N ILE A 536 24.85 -11.88 -34.83
CA ILE A 536 25.14 -12.73 -36.01
C ILE A 536 23.95 -12.86 -36.95
N ASN A 537 22.72 -12.60 -36.47
CA ASN A 537 21.48 -12.71 -37.23
C ASN A 537 20.51 -11.55 -36.94
N LYS A 538 20.98 -10.29 -37.07
CA LYS A 538 20.08 -9.11 -37.02
C LYS A 538 19.23 -9.05 -38.29
N ARG A 539 17.92 -8.94 -38.13
CA ARG A 539 16.95 -8.90 -39.21
C ARG A 539 15.88 -7.85 -38.93
N THR A 540 15.77 -6.88 -39.83
CA THR A 540 14.60 -6.00 -39.90
C THR A 540 13.38 -6.82 -40.32
N ILE A 541 12.31 -6.69 -39.55
CA ILE A 541 11.01 -7.32 -39.71
C ILE A 541 10.01 -6.17 -39.91
N GLY A 542 9.04 -6.29 -40.82
CA GLY A 542 8.15 -5.16 -41.10
C GLY A 542 8.78 -4.03 -41.93
N ASN A 543 8.04 -2.94 -42.05
CA ASN A 543 8.42 -1.69 -42.73
C ASN A 543 8.01 -0.51 -41.83
N ALA A 544 8.35 0.73 -42.20
CA ALA A 544 7.86 1.94 -41.52
C ALA A 544 6.33 1.90 -41.33
N GLY A 545 5.88 1.86 -40.07
CA GLY A 545 4.51 1.55 -39.67
C GLY A 545 4.33 1.55 -38.15
N ASP A 546 3.10 1.29 -37.68
CA ASP A 546 2.80 1.15 -36.24
C ASP A 546 2.91 -0.33 -35.88
N ASP A 547 4.14 -0.82 -35.98
CA ASP A 547 4.53 -2.22 -35.82
C ASP A 547 5.39 -2.34 -34.54
N LYS A 548 5.14 -3.35 -33.71
CA LYS A 548 5.92 -3.57 -32.48
C LYS A 548 6.01 -5.06 -32.17
N ILE A 549 7.20 -5.54 -31.81
CA ILE A 549 7.37 -6.83 -31.12
C ILE A 549 7.31 -6.52 -29.62
N THR A 550 6.37 -7.13 -28.93
CA THR A 550 6.08 -6.80 -27.53
C THR A 550 6.67 -7.81 -26.54
N ASP A 551 6.91 -9.04 -26.98
CA ASP A 551 7.45 -10.10 -26.12
C ASP A 551 8.13 -11.21 -26.92
N LEU A 552 9.07 -11.89 -26.28
CA LEU A 552 9.86 -13.01 -26.82
C LEU A 552 9.88 -14.19 -25.85
N ALA A 553 9.78 -15.40 -26.39
CA ALA A 553 9.99 -16.65 -25.67
C ALA A 553 10.93 -17.58 -26.45
N VAL A 554 11.57 -18.55 -25.77
CA VAL A 554 12.46 -19.52 -26.40
C VAL A 554 12.10 -20.95 -25.98
N ASP A 555 12.28 -21.91 -26.88
CA ASP A 555 12.15 -23.34 -26.59
C ASP A 555 13.51 -23.97 -26.21
N ASN A 556 13.50 -25.26 -25.83
CA ASN A 556 14.72 -25.97 -25.42
C ASN A 556 15.76 -26.13 -26.57
N ASP A 557 15.34 -25.96 -27.82
CA ASP A 557 16.21 -26.00 -28.99
C ASP A 557 16.82 -24.61 -29.30
N GLY A 558 16.46 -23.57 -28.53
CA GLY A 558 16.92 -22.20 -28.73
C GLY A 558 16.18 -21.44 -29.84
N ASN A 559 15.05 -21.95 -30.34
CA ASN A 559 14.23 -21.24 -31.30
C ASN A 559 13.46 -20.11 -30.59
N VAL A 560 13.44 -18.92 -31.19
CA VAL A 560 12.71 -17.77 -30.65
C VAL A 560 11.30 -17.68 -31.22
N TYR A 561 10.37 -17.39 -30.34
CA TYR A 561 8.97 -17.10 -30.60
C TYR A 561 8.72 -15.64 -30.27
N ALA A 562 7.99 -14.93 -31.11
CA ALA A 562 7.69 -13.52 -30.91
C ALA A 562 6.21 -13.24 -31.11
N THR A 563 5.68 -12.30 -30.33
CA THR A 563 4.37 -11.69 -30.59
C THR A 563 4.47 -10.17 -30.65
N GLY A 564 3.40 -9.54 -31.10
CA GLY A 564 3.36 -8.13 -31.37
C GLY A 564 2.08 -7.71 -32.05
N PHE A 565 2.12 -6.54 -32.66
CA PHE A 565 1.06 -6.07 -33.54
C PHE A 565 1.63 -5.30 -34.72
N SER A 566 0.86 -5.21 -35.79
CA SER A 566 1.27 -4.54 -37.01
C SER A 566 0.07 -3.94 -37.74
N ASN A 567 0.24 -2.75 -38.31
CA ASN A 567 -0.71 -2.20 -39.27
C ASN A 567 -0.35 -2.53 -40.73
N VAL A 568 0.75 -3.25 -40.94
CA VAL A 568 1.24 -3.68 -42.25
C VAL A 568 1.17 -5.20 -42.40
N ALA A 569 0.79 -5.64 -43.59
CA ALA A 569 0.71 -7.04 -43.99
C ALA A 569 2.08 -7.73 -44.24
N PHE A 570 3.14 -7.35 -43.52
CA PHE A 570 4.51 -7.79 -43.82
C PHE A 570 4.73 -9.31 -43.66
N LEU A 571 3.93 -9.99 -42.83
CA LEU A 571 3.97 -11.44 -42.67
C LEU A 571 3.17 -12.21 -43.72
N ASN A 572 2.42 -11.55 -44.61
CA ASN A 572 1.52 -12.24 -45.56
C ASN A 572 2.27 -13.17 -46.52
N VAL A 573 3.46 -12.78 -46.98
CA VAL A 573 4.26 -13.63 -47.87
C VAL A 573 4.68 -14.85 -47.07
N GLY A 574 4.12 -16.03 -47.36
CA GLY A 574 4.40 -17.28 -46.63
C GLY A 574 3.86 -17.34 -45.19
N GLY A 575 2.90 -16.48 -44.84
CA GLY A 575 2.18 -16.54 -43.57
C GLY A 575 0.95 -17.44 -43.61
N LEU A 576 0.58 -18.00 -42.45
CA LEU A 576 -0.55 -18.92 -42.31
C LEU A 576 -1.91 -18.21 -42.32
N GLN A 577 -1.95 -16.97 -41.83
CA GLN A 577 -3.11 -16.07 -41.89
C GLN A 577 -2.67 -14.72 -42.45
N THR A 578 -3.59 -14.05 -43.12
CA THR A 578 -3.37 -12.71 -43.68
C THR A 578 -3.82 -11.64 -42.70
N HIS A 579 -3.21 -10.46 -42.83
CA HIS A 579 -3.70 -9.22 -42.22
C HIS A 579 -5.14 -8.91 -42.69
N ARG A 580 -6.03 -8.53 -41.77
CA ARG A 580 -7.48 -8.33 -41.95
C ARG A 580 -7.98 -7.00 -41.39
N GLY A 581 -7.31 -6.42 -40.39
CA GLY A 581 -7.75 -5.23 -39.68
C GLY A 581 -6.86 -4.00 -39.86
N ASN A 582 -7.05 -3.00 -39.00
CA ASN A 582 -6.16 -1.83 -38.97
C ASN A 582 -4.86 -2.15 -38.23
N LYS A 583 -4.94 -2.88 -37.12
CA LYS A 583 -3.79 -3.47 -36.43
C LYS A 583 -4.14 -4.90 -36.11
N ASP A 584 -3.28 -5.83 -36.50
CA ASP A 584 -3.47 -7.23 -36.16
C ASP A 584 -2.34 -7.69 -35.26
N ALA A 585 -2.68 -8.49 -34.26
CA ALA A 585 -1.68 -9.20 -33.50
C ALA A 585 -0.97 -10.20 -34.43
N PHE A 586 0.26 -10.57 -34.12
CA PHE A 586 0.95 -11.61 -34.87
C PHE A 586 1.72 -12.56 -33.97
N ALA A 587 2.11 -13.69 -34.53
CA ALA A 587 3.11 -14.57 -33.94
C ALA A 587 4.01 -15.18 -35.02
N PHE A 588 5.28 -15.40 -34.69
CA PHE A 588 6.20 -16.16 -35.52
C PHE A 588 7.16 -17.00 -34.69
N LYS A 589 7.73 -18.04 -35.32
CA LYS A 589 8.85 -18.84 -34.79
C LYS A 589 10.06 -18.73 -35.73
N LEU A 590 11.23 -18.45 -35.16
CA LEU A 590 12.51 -18.37 -35.86
C LEU A 590 13.52 -19.29 -35.15
N PRO A 591 14.21 -20.18 -35.88
CA PRO A 591 15.30 -20.96 -35.35
C PRO A 591 16.61 -20.15 -35.35
N ILE A 592 17.60 -20.66 -34.62
CA ILE A 592 18.92 -20.03 -34.43
C ILE A 592 19.71 -19.85 -35.73
N ASP A 593 19.53 -20.78 -36.67
CA ASP A 593 20.15 -20.82 -37.99
C ASP A 593 19.42 -19.94 -39.03
N GLY A 594 18.29 -19.35 -38.64
CA GLY A 594 17.54 -18.36 -39.40
C GLY A 594 16.43 -18.91 -40.30
N GLY A 595 15.60 -18.00 -40.83
CA GLY A 595 14.43 -18.32 -41.64
C GLY A 595 13.19 -18.71 -40.80
N PHE A 596 12.00 -18.25 -41.16
CA PHE A 596 10.80 -18.53 -40.36
C PHE A 596 10.39 -20.00 -40.45
N VAL A 597 10.14 -20.65 -39.31
CA VAL A 597 9.41 -21.93 -39.26
C VAL A 597 7.94 -21.67 -39.59
N TYR A 598 7.33 -20.68 -38.92
CA TYR A 598 6.02 -20.17 -39.25
C TYR A 598 5.92 -18.67 -38.95
N ARG A 599 4.91 -18.04 -39.54
CA ARG A 599 4.45 -16.68 -39.22
C ARG A 599 2.95 -16.58 -39.48
N THR A 600 2.21 -15.90 -38.61
CA THR A 600 0.76 -15.78 -38.72
C THR A 600 0.26 -14.48 -38.11
N PHE A 601 -0.75 -13.88 -38.72
CA PHE A 601 -1.57 -12.87 -38.05
C PHE A 601 -2.62 -13.55 -37.16
N LEU A 602 -2.99 -12.85 -36.10
CA LEU A 602 -3.91 -13.23 -35.04
C LEU A 602 -4.84 -12.04 -34.83
N GLY A 603 -6.15 -12.24 -34.91
CA GLY A 603 -7.09 -11.14 -34.72
C GLY A 603 -8.30 -11.17 -35.62
N THR A 604 -8.89 -9.99 -35.73
CA THR A 604 -10.20 -9.71 -36.30
C THR A 604 -10.06 -8.72 -37.48
N THR A 605 -11.15 -8.11 -37.91
CA THR A 605 -11.09 -6.96 -38.83
C THR A 605 -10.90 -5.63 -38.11
N GLU A 606 -10.83 -5.63 -36.79
CA GLU A 606 -10.71 -4.43 -35.95
C GLU A 606 -9.25 -4.21 -35.49
N ASN A 607 -9.01 -3.72 -34.27
CA ASN A 607 -7.65 -3.58 -33.73
C ASN A 607 -7.36 -4.68 -32.71
N ASP A 608 -6.36 -5.49 -33.01
CA ASP A 608 -5.86 -6.58 -32.21
C ASP A 608 -4.39 -6.34 -31.87
N LYS A 609 -4.00 -6.63 -30.62
CA LYS A 609 -2.61 -6.49 -30.17
C LYS A 609 -2.18 -7.68 -29.33
N GLY A 610 -1.06 -8.31 -29.71
CA GLY A 610 -0.35 -9.25 -28.85
C GLY A 610 0.55 -8.48 -27.87
N PHE A 611 0.56 -8.90 -26.61
CA PHE A 611 1.37 -8.27 -25.57
C PHE A 611 2.31 -9.25 -24.87
N GLY A 612 1.94 -10.51 -24.74
CA GLY A 612 2.77 -11.54 -24.12
C GLY A 612 2.74 -12.85 -24.89
N ILE A 613 3.85 -13.58 -24.89
CA ILE A 613 3.97 -14.92 -25.47
C ILE A 613 4.73 -15.85 -24.54
N THR A 614 4.22 -17.07 -24.38
CA THR A 614 4.94 -18.16 -23.72
C THR A 614 4.90 -19.42 -24.59
N VAL A 615 5.80 -20.36 -24.36
CA VAL A 615 5.94 -21.58 -25.15
C VAL A 615 6.07 -22.79 -24.22
N ASN A 616 5.46 -23.91 -24.60
CA ASN A 616 5.84 -25.19 -24.03
C ASN A 616 7.23 -25.54 -24.59
N PRO A 617 8.29 -25.55 -23.75
CA PRO A 617 9.67 -25.66 -24.23
C PRO A 617 10.00 -27.04 -24.82
N VAL A 618 9.12 -28.04 -24.64
CA VAL A 618 9.27 -29.42 -25.15
C VAL A 618 8.48 -29.62 -26.44
N THR A 619 7.20 -29.23 -26.46
CA THR A 619 6.33 -29.47 -27.64
C THR A 619 6.45 -28.38 -28.69
N GLY A 620 6.90 -27.18 -28.30
CA GLY A 620 6.98 -26.00 -29.16
C GLY A 620 5.63 -25.35 -29.46
N GLU A 621 4.58 -25.71 -28.73
CA GLU A 621 3.28 -25.02 -28.78
C GLU A 621 3.37 -23.66 -28.08
N ALA A 622 2.79 -22.62 -28.70
CA ALA A 622 2.90 -21.24 -28.21
C ALA A 622 1.54 -20.69 -27.78
N TYR A 623 1.55 -19.82 -26.77
CA TYR A 623 0.37 -19.19 -26.20
C TYR A 623 0.55 -17.68 -26.25
N VAL A 624 -0.36 -16.98 -26.93
CA VAL A 624 -0.31 -15.52 -27.12
C VAL A 624 -1.43 -14.87 -26.34
N ALA A 625 -1.06 -13.95 -25.45
CA ALA A 625 -1.99 -13.10 -24.71
C ALA A 625 -2.05 -11.70 -25.31
N GLY A 626 -3.24 -11.11 -25.35
CA GLY A 626 -3.43 -9.80 -25.95
C GLY A 626 -4.77 -9.15 -25.69
N ARG A 627 -5.11 -8.17 -26.53
CA ARG A 627 -6.42 -7.52 -26.55
C ARG A 627 -6.99 -7.40 -27.96
N THR A 628 -8.31 -7.43 -28.07
CA THR A 628 -9.06 -7.14 -29.31
C THR A 628 -10.11 -6.06 -29.08
N THR A 629 -10.42 -5.25 -30.10
CA THR A 629 -11.63 -4.38 -30.13
C THR A 629 -12.77 -4.98 -30.95
N GLY A 630 -12.59 -6.20 -31.46
CA GLY A 630 -13.56 -6.92 -32.28
C GLY A 630 -13.98 -8.24 -31.64
N THR A 631 -14.63 -9.07 -32.45
CA THR A 631 -15.04 -10.43 -32.06
C THR A 631 -14.21 -11.45 -32.83
N LEU A 632 -13.41 -12.24 -32.11
CA LEU A 632 -12.67 -13.37 -32.68
C LEU A 632 -13.64 -14.45 -33.19
N ASP A 633 -13.28 -15.14 -34.28
CA ASP A 633 -14.19 -16.15 -34.86
C ASP A 633 -14.59 -17.22 -33.83
N GLY A 634 -15.89 -17.39 -33.58
CA GLY A 634 -16.41 -18.37 -32.63
C GLY A 634 -16.56 -17.85 -31.19
N GLU A 635 -16.03 -16.66 -30.90
CA GLU A 635 -16.06 -16.06 -29.58
C GLU A 635 -17.14 -14.98 -29.45
N THR A 636 -17.30 -14.44 -28.23
CA THR A 636 -18.21 -13.32 -27.96
C THR A 636 -17.43 -12.14 -27.40
N SER A 637 -17.66 -10.96 -27.97
CA SER A 637 -17.12 -9.72 -27.41
C SER A 637 -18.00 -9.19 -26.28
N SER A 638 -17.37 -8.80 -25.18
CA SER A 638 -18.02 -8.40 -23.92
C SER A 638 -17.44 -7.09 -23.40
N GLY A 639 -17.42 -6.07 -24.26
CA GLY A 639 -16.91 -4.75 -23.92
C GLY A 639 -16.45 -3.99 -25.16
N ARG A 640 -15.78 -2.84 -24.97
CA ARG A 640 -15.11 -2.13 -26.07
C ARG A 640 -13.74 -2.73 -26.40
N LYS A 641 -13.08 -3.34 -25.41
CA LYS A 641 -11.82 -4.07 -25.55
C LYS A 641 -11.88 -5.32 -24.69
N ASP A 642 -11.60 -6.47 -25.27
CA ASP A 642 -11.56 -7.75 -24.56
C ASP A 642 -10.15 -8.32 -24.57
N ASN A 643 -9.84 -9.13 -23.56
CA ASN A 643 -8.65 -9.95 -23.53
C ASN A 643 -8.81 -11.12 -24.49
N PHE A 644 -7.68 -11.64 -24.98
CA PHE A 644 -7.68 -12.96 -25.58
C PHE A 644 -6.46 -13.76 -25.13
N VAL A 645 -6.61 -15.09 -25.21
CA VAL A 645 -5.50 -16.04 -25.29
C VAL A 645 -5.69 -16.91 -26.53
N ILE A 646 -4.62 -17.12 -27.29
CA ILE A 646 -4.62 -17.94 -28.49
C ILE A 646 -3.51 -18.98 -28.37
N LYS A 647 -3.86 -20.28 -28.50
CA LYS A 647 -2.88 -21.37 -28.62
C LYS A 647 -2.55 -21.64 -30.08
N LEU A 648 -1.26 -21.75 -30.37
CA LEU A 648 -0.70 -22.18 -31.64
C LEU A 648 -0.02 -23.54 -31.47
N ASN A 649 -0.29 -24.46 -32.39
CA ASN A 649 0.47 -25.70 -32.50
C ASN A 649 1.92 -25.40 -32.89
N ALA A 650 2.83 -26.37 -32.74
CA ALA A 650 4.24 -26.22 -33.10
C ALA A 650 4.51 -25.81 -34.56
N ASN A 651 3.56 -26.05 -35.46
CA ASN A 651 3.62 -25.64 -36.87
C ASN A 651 3.03 -24.23 -37.14
N GLY A 652 2.56 -23.54 -36.11
CA GLY A 652 1.95 -22.21 -36.17
C GLY A 652 0.46 -22.19 -36.49
N THR A 653 -0.19 -23.33 -36.75
CA THR A 653 -1.65 -23.34 -36.93
C THR A 653 -2.34 -23.12 -35.60
N GLN A 654 -3.42 -22.35 -35.61
CA GLN A 654 -4.17 -22.07 -34.40
C GLN A 654 -4.92 -23.33 -33.91
N ALA A 655 -4.70 -23.71 -32.65
CA ALA A 655 -5.39 -24.82 -32.00
C ALA A 655 -6.75 -24.39 -31.45
N TRP A 656 -6.77 -23.31 -30.67
CA TRP A 656 -7.98 -22.68 -30.13
C TRP A 656 -7.74 -21.18 -29.89
N ARG A 657 -8.81 -20.45 -29.57
CA ARG A 657 -8.79 -19.08 -29.06
C ARG A 657 -9.79 -19.00 -27.90
N HIS A 658 -9.54 -18.08 -26.99
CA HIS A 658 -10.46 -17.75 -25.93
C HIS A 658 -10.49 -16.23 -25.78
N GLN A 659 -11.64 -15.61 -26.00
CA GLN A 659 -11.86 -14.18 -25.79
C GLN A 659 -12.70 -13.97 -24.53
N TYR A 660 -12.21 -13.13 -23.63
CA TYR A 660 -12.90 -12.86 -22.38
C TYR A 660 -12.72 -11.41 -21.95
N GLY A 661 -13.75 -10.88 -21.33
CA GLY A 661 -13.87 -9.48 -20.95
C GLY A 661 -15.18 -9.31 -20.19
N GLY A 662 -15.20 -8.43 -19.20
CA GLY A 662 -16.36 -8.33 -18.30
C GLY A 662 -17.04 -6.98 -18.32
N GLY A 663 -17.36 -6.49 -19.51
CA GLY A 663 -18.08 -5.24 -19.78
C GLY A 663 -17.21 -3.98 -19.85
N TYR A 664 -15.95 -4.08 -19.43
CA TYR A 664 -14.98 -2.98 -19.34
C TYR A 664 -13.84 -3.16 -20.33
N ASP A 665 -13.11 -2.07 -20.61
CA ASP A 665 -11.84 -2.14 -21.35
C ASP A 665 -10.86 -3.08 -20.63
N SER A 666 -10.46 -4.16 -21.31
CA SER A 666 -9.53 -5.15 -20.77
C SER A 666 -8.33 -5.38 -21.70
N LYS A 667 -7.17 -5.69 -21.12
CA LYS A 667 -5.98 -6.17 -21.84
C LYS A 667 -5.18 -7.17 -21.00
N ALA A 668 -4.82 -8.30 -21.62
CA ALA A 668 -3.84 -9.24 -21.08
C ALA A 668 -2.43 -8.76 -21.43
N LYS A 669 -1.54 -8.64 -20.44
CA LYS A 669 -0.21 -8.02 -20.57
C LYS A 669 0.91 -9.05 -20.45
N GLY A 670 0.87 -9.91 -19.43
CA GLY A 670 1.82 -10.99 -19.22
C GLY A 670 1.16 -12.37 -19.31
N ILE A 671 1.91 -13.37 -19.73
CA ILE A 671 1.49 -14.77 -19.73
C ILE A 671 2.63 -15.69 -19.27
N ALA A 672 2.35 -16.67 -18.43
CA ALA A 672 3.30 -17.68 -17.97
C ALA A 672 2.75 -19.09 -18.26
N PHE A 673 3.63 -20.00 -18.67
CA PHE A 673 3.30 -21.41 -18.89
C PHE A 673 3.69 -22.23 -17.67
N ASP A 674 2.80 -23.09 -17.24
CA ASP A 674 2.99 -24.00 -16.13
C ASP A 674 2.73 -25.43 -16.62
N ASN A 675 3.80 -26.23 -16.64
CA ASN A 675 3.72 -27.63 -17.08
C ASN A 675 2.90 -28.47 -16.09
N ASP A 676 2.97 -28.13 -14.80
CA ASP A 676 2.42 -28.90 -13.69
C ASP A 676 1.04 -28.34 -13.24
N GLY A 677 0.74 -27.12 -13.70
CA GLY A 677 -0.57 -26.49 -13.89
C GLY A 677 -1.68 -26.86 -12.90
N THR A 678 -2.74 -27.49 -13.39
CA THR A 678 -3.81 -28.02 -12.54
C THR A 678 -3.46 -29.44 -12.15
N ASN A 679 -3.21 -29.64 -10.85
CA ASN A 679 -2.85 -30.92 -10.26
C ASN A 679 -3.78 -31.30 -9.10
N LEU A 680 -3.53 -32.45 -8.47
CA LEU A 680 -4.37 -32.96 -7.38
C LEU A 680 -4.41 -32.00 -6.18
N LEU A 681 -3.30 -31.37 -5.82
CA LEU A 681 -3.23 -30.45 -4.68
C LEU A 681 -3.97 -29.15 -4.94
N SER A 682 -3.87 -28.59 -6.15
CA SER A 682 -4.72 -27.45 -6.53
C SER A 682 -6.21 -27.81 -6.53
N ARG A 683 -6.56 -29.07 -6.86
CA ARG A 683 -7.93 -29.63 -6.69
C ARG A 683 -8.31 -29.96 -5.25
N PHE A 684 -7.41 -29.79 -4.29
CA PHE A 684 -7.69 -29.74 -2.86
C PHE A 684 -7.68 -28.31 -2.31
N GLY A 685 -7.30 -27.33 -3.14
CA GLY A 685 -7.01 -25.97 -2.72
C GLY A 685 -5.79 -25.90 -1.80
N LEU A 686 -4.93 -26.91 -1.83
CA LEU A 686 -3.67 -26.97 -1.08
C LEU A 686 -2.52 -26.55 -2.01
N PRO A 687 -1.43 -25.98 -1.45
CA PRO A 687 -0.28 -25.62 -2.24
C PRO A 687 0.44 -26.89 -2.68
N ASN A 688 1.32 -26.76 -3.65
CA ASN A 688 2.33 -27.75 -3.99
C ASN A 688 3.67 -27.15 -3.54
N GLY A 689 4.60 -27.97 -3.04
CA GLY A 689 5.84 -27.49 -2.44
C GLY A 689 5.83 -27.36 -0.90
N GLN A 690 6.80 -26.60 -0.39
CA GLN A 690 6.96 -26.38 1.05
C GLN A 690 5.83 -25.48 1.57
N ILE A 691 5.11 -25.93 2.61
CA ILE A 691 4.15 -25.09 3.30
C ILE A 691 4.93 -23.93 3.92
N PRO A 692 4.59 -22.67 3.60
CA PRO A 692 5.26 -21.53 4.19
C PRO A 692 5.21 -21.65 5.72
N PRO A 693 6.31 -21.38 6.44
CA PRO A 693 6.21 -21.17 7.89
C PRO A 693 5.25 -19.99 8.14
N ASP A 694 4.76 -19.87 9.38
CA ASP A 694 4.01 -18.67 9.78
C ASP A 694 4.76 -17.40 9.34
N SER A 695 4.00 -16.36 9.02
CA SER A 695 4.53 -15.09 8.50
C SER A 695 5.75 -14.65 9.30
N SER A 696 6.87 -14.39 8.62
CA SER A 696 8.13 -13.97 9.25
C SER A 696 7.90 -12.80 10.21
N ASP A 697 8.58 -12.80 11.36
CA ASP A 697 8.54 -11.66 12.29
C ASP A 697 9.56 -10.57 11.94
N LEU A 698 10.40 -10.80 10.91
CA LEU A 698 11.37 -9.83 10.43
C LEU A 698 10.64 -8.65 9.81
N VAL A 699 11.03 -7.43 10.19
CA VAL A 699 10.46 -6.18 9.69
C VAL A 699 10.53 -6.13 8.16
N THR A 700 11.69 -6.47 7.61
CA THR A 700 11.96 -6.50 6.16
C THR A 700 11.17 -7.56 5.39
N ALA A 701 10.63 -8.57 6.07
CA ALA A 701 9.86 -9.64 5.44
C ALA A 701 8.35 -9.34 5.38
N VAL A 702 7.86 -8.38 6.17
CA VAL A 702 6.41 -8.10 6.30
C VAL A 702 6.05 -6.65 6.04
N SER A 703 7.04 -5.83 5.71
CA SER A 703 6.89 -4.41 5.42
C SER A 703 7.68 -4.08 4.16
N SER A 704 7.59 -2.83 3.68
CA SER A 704 8.42 -2.36 2.55
C SER A 704 9.80 -1.88 3.00
N ALA A 705 10.18 -2.13 4.27
CA ALA A 705 11.43 -1.67 4.83
C ALA A 705 12.59 -2.53 4.34
N ARG A 706 13.72 -1.88 4.11
CA ARG A 706 14.98 -2.49 3.74
C ARG A 706 16.01 -2.31 4.85
N SER A 707 17.00 -3.20 4.84
CA SER A 707 18.18 -3.03 5.68
C SER A 707 18.91 -1.75 5.30
N GLY A 708 19.22 -0.95 6.32
CA GLY A 708 19.76 0.40 6.15
C GLY A 708 18.70 1.51 6.13
N ASP A 709 17.41 1.21 5.95
CA ASP A 709 16.35 2.20 6.16
C ASP A 709 16.41 2.73 7.58
N TYR A 710 16.13 4.01 7.75
CA TYR A 710 16.25 4.63 9.05
C TYR A 710 15.22 5.73 9.24
N PHE A 711 15.06 6.13 10.50
CA PHE A 711 14.31 7.30 10.88
C PHE A 711 14.88 7.90 12.15
N PHE A 712 14.37 9.06 12.55
CA PHE A 712 14.81 9.71 13.78
C PHE A 712 13.71 9.80 14.82
N MET A 713 14.13 9.71 16.08
CA MET A 713 13.30 10.02 17.24
C MET A 713 13.97 11.13 18.06
N SER A 714 13.19 12.12 18.47
CA SER A 714 13.64 13.16 19.42
C SER A 714 12.70 13.26 20.61
N ILE A 715 13.24 13.61 21.78
CA ILE A 715 12.48 13.88 22.99
C ILE A 715 12.71 15.32 23.44
N ASN A 716 11.63 16.06 23.69
CA ASN A 716 11.65 17.43 24.23
C ASN A 716 12.65 18.33 23.51
N ASP A 717 12.64 18.31 22.16
CA ASP A 717 13.53 19.09 21.31
C ASP A 717 15.03 18.78 21.52
N GLY A 718 15.32 17.57 22.02
CA GLY A 718 16.66 17.02 22.18
C GLY A 718 17.29 16.58 20.85
N PRO A 719 18.49 15.95 20.91
CA PRO A 719 19.14 15.45 19.71
C PRO A 719 18.27 14.41 19.00
N ASN A 720 18.35 14.39 17.67
CA ASN A 720 17.73 13.36 16.85
C ASN A 720 18.53 12.06 17.01
N GLU A 721 17.93 11.06 17.65
CA GLU A 721 18.48 9.72 17.75
C GLU A 721 18.06 8.92 16.51
N GLN A 722 19.05 8.45 15.75
CA GLN A 722 18.81 7.65 14.54
C GLN A 722 18.49 6.21 14.91
N ILE A 723 17.46 5.65 14.28
CA ILE A 723 17.07 4.24 14.38
C ILE A 723 17.20 3.64 13.00
N ILE A 724 18.11 2.67 12.87
CA ILE A 724 18.39 1.95 11.64
C ILE A 724 17.73 0.58 11.72
N ILE A 725 17.00 0.22 10.67
CA ILE A 725 16.40 -1.10 10.45
C ILE A 725 17.49 -1.98 9.82
N GLU A 726 17.72 -3.14 10.41
CA GLU A 726 18.71 -4.13 9.96
C GLU A 726 17.98 -5.39 9.45
N ASP A 727 18.66 -6.23 8.67
CA ASP A 727 18.09 -7.43 8.04
C ASP A 727 17.44 -8.41 9.03
N ASP A 728 17.96 -8.48 10.26
CA ASP A 728 17.53 -9.39 11.32
C ASP A 728 16.60 -8.74 12.36
N ASP A 729 16.19 -7.50 12.14
CA ASP A 729 15.27 -6.81 13.05
C ASP A 729 13.88 -7.43 13.00
N THR A 730 13.38 -7.83 14.16
CA THR A 730 11.95 -8.09 14.37
C THR A 730 11.24 -6.85 14.90
N PHE A 731 9.92 -6.77 14.78
CA PHE A 731 9.16 -5.67 15.41
C PHE A 731 9.38 -5.56 16.92
N GLY A 732 9.58 -6.68 17.61
CA GLY A 732 9.94 -6.69 19.02
C GLY A 732 11.32 -6.07 19.30
N PHE A 733 12.31 -6.34 18.44
CA PHE A 733 13.64 -5.76 18.56
C PHE A 733 13.69 -4.29 18.09
N LEU A 734 12.92 -3.92 17.06
CA LEU A 734 12.72 -2.53 16.66
C LEU A 734 12.10 -1.70 17.80
N ALA A 735 11.06 -2.23 18.46
CA ALA A 735 10.49 -1.61 19.67
C ALA A 735 11.54 -1.47 20.81
N PHE A 736 12.53 -2.36 20.89
CA PHE A 736 13.65 -2.23 21.80
C PHE A 736 14.62 -1.11 21.38
N LYS A 737 15.00 -1.01 20.10
CA LYS A 737 15.82 0.10 19.56
C LYS A 737 15.15 1.45 19.85
N MET A 738 13.85 1.57 19.57
CA MET A 738 13.07 2.79 19.84
C MET A 738 13.02 3.14 21.33
N ARG A 739 12.89 2.16 22.22
CA ARG A 739 12.98 2.40 23.68
C ARG A 739 14.35 2.89 24.11
N GLN A 740 15.42 2.40 23.49
CA GLN A 740 16.77 2.89 23.77
C GLN A 740 16.96 4.35 23.33
N ALA A 741 16.41 4.72 22.17
CA ALA A 741 16.38 6.11 21.71
C ALA A 741 15.61 7.03 22.68
N LEU A 742 14.62 6.49 23.41
CA LEU A 742 13.96 7.23 24.49
C LEU A 742 14.81 7.44 25.76
N GLY A 743 16.02 6.86 25.81
CA GLY A 743 16.99 6.96 26.90
C GLY A 743 16.65 6.15 28.15
N SER A 744 17.50 6.22 29.18
CA SER A 744 17.37 5.48 30.46
C SER A 744 16.14 5.86 31.32
N ARG A 745 15.19 6.59 30.73
CA ARG A 745 13.99 7.21 31.32
C ARG A 745 12.70 6.63 30.73
N ILE A 746 12.74 5.37 30.27
CA ILE A 746 11.67 4.63 29.59
C ILE A 746 10.29 4.77 30.27
N THR A 747 10.21 4.93 31.59
CA THR A 747 8.90 5.06 32.28
C THR A 747 8.43 6.51 32.46
N THR A 748 9.28 7.52 32.24
CA THR A 748 8.92 8.92 32.46
C THR A 748 8.60 9.67 31.19
N SER A 749 9.25 9.35 30.07
CA SER A 749 9.12 10.11 28.81
C SER A 749 8.11 9.51 27.82
N GLY A 750 8.04 8.18 27.72
CA GLY A 750 7.09 7.49 26.86
C GLY A 750 7.38 5.99 26.74
N THR A 751 6.44 5.22 26.23
CA THR A 751 6.57 3.77 26.02
C THR A 751 6.51 3.43 24.55
N VAL A 752 7.33 2.45 24.13
CA VAL A 752 7.13 1.75 22.85
C VAL A 752 6.86 0.28 23.16
N GLN A 753 5.77 -0.24 22.62
CA GLN A 753 5.29 -1.59 22.85
C GLN A 753 5.03 -2.26 21.50
N PHE A 754 5.43 -3.52 21.39
CA PHE A 754 4.89 -4.42 20.38
C PHE A 754 3.73 -5.17 21.04
N ILE A 755 2.51 -4.89 20.59
CA ILE A 755 1.26 -5.36 21.19
C ILE A 755 0.75 -6.52 20.35
N ASP A 756 0.27 -7.56 21.01
CA ASP A 756 -0.53 -8.64 20.42
C ASP A 756 -1.97 -8.48 20.89
N ASP A 757 -2.89 -8.23 19.96
CA ASP A 757 -4.31 -8.00 20.21
C ASP A 757 -5.18 -8.94 19.36
N ASP A 758 -6.06 -9.70 20.02
CA ASP A 758 -6.89 -10.74 19.41
C ASP A 758 -7.79 -10.25 18.24
N LEU A 759 -8.05 -8.95 18.12
CA LEU A 759 -8.93 -8.39 17.08
C LEU A 759 -8.17 -7.64 15.98
N THR A 760 -7.05 -7.01 16.34
CA THR A 760 -6.31 -6.11 15.45
C THR A 760 -4.97 -6.68 15.00
N GLY A 761 -4.57 -7.84 15.52
CA GLY A 761 -3.28 -8.48 15.23
C GLY A 761 -2.16 -7.89 16.08
N ARG A 762 -0.92 -8.12 15.66
CA ARG A 762 0.28 -7.61 16.33
C ARG A 762 0.74 -6.29 15.70
N TYR A 763 1.04 -5.26 16.49
CA TYR A 763 1.42 -3.93 15.98
C TYR A 763 2.33 -3.14 16.93
N LEU A 764 3.02 -2.12 16.42
CA LEU A 764 3.78 -1.19 17.24
C LEU A 764 2.89 -0.10 17.80
N LYS A 765 3.07 0.22 19.08
CA LYS A 765 2.42 1.35 19.75
C LYS A 765 3.44 2.21 20.47
N ILE A 766 3.41 3.50 20.20
CA ILE A 766 4.23 4.52 20.82
C ILE A 766 3.30 5.43 21.62
N SER A 767 3.60 5.64 22.90
CA SER A 767 2.86 6.55 23.76
C SER A 767 3.82 7.54 24.42
N ALA A 768 3.59 8.83 24.26
CA ALA A 768 4.26 9.85 25.07
C ALA A 768 3.62 9.90 26.47
N LEU A 769 4.41 10.18 27.51
CA LEU A 769 3.94 10.21 28.90
C LEU A 769 4.37 11.48 29.64
N ASN A 770 3.62 11.86 30.67
CA ASN A 770 3.97 12.89 31.65
C ASN A 770 4.35 14.26 31.03
N GLY A 771 3.60 14.72 30.03
CA GLY A 771 3.85 16.01 29.37
C GLY A 771 5.07 16.05 28.47
N ASN A 772 5.78 14.93 28.26
CA ASN A 772 6.92 14.90 27.36
C ASN A 772 6.46 14.92 25.90
N LYS A 773 7.28 15.55 25.07
CA LYS A 773 7.16 15.60 23.61
C LYS A 773 8.04 14.51 23.01
N ILE A 774 7.49 13.69 22.14
CA ILE A 774 8.24 12.73 21.30
C ILE A 774 7.98 13.10 19.85
N GLU A 775 9.04 13.33 19.07
CA GLU A 775 8.95 13.55 17.64
C GLU A 775 9.46 12.32 16.89
N LEU A 776 8.68 11.89 15.88
CA LEU A 776 9.08 10.94 14.86
C LEU A 776 9.32 11.72 13.58
N ILE A 777 10.52 11.57 13.02
CA ILE A 777 10.98 12.29 11.84
C ILE A 777 11.47 11.26 10.84
N LYS A 778 11.10 11.42 9.58
CA LYS A 778 11.43 10.45 8.53
C LYS A 778 12.92 10.36 8.24
N GLY A 779 13.31 9.23 7.63
CA GLY A 779 14.64 9.05 7.06
C GLY A 779 14.92 9.95 5.86
N GLY A 780 16.12 9.79 5.30
CA GLY A 780 16.47 10.41 4.03
C GLY A 780 15.62 9.87 2.87
N GLU A 781 15.58 10.59 1.76
CA GLU A 781 14.92 10.14 0.54
C GLU A 781 15.44 8.75 0.11
N GLY A 782 14.53 7.81 -0.15
CA GLY A 782 14.86 6.42 -0.50
C GLY A 782 15.17 5.49 0.68
N PHE A 783 15.32 6.03 1.90
CA PHE A 783 15.73 5.29 3.09
C PHE A 783 14.81 5.55 4.30
N ASP A 784 13.56 5.97 4.08
CA ASP A 784 12.63 6.29 5.16
C ASP A 784 12.01 5.02 5.79
N GLY A 785 12.54 4.67 6.96
CA GLY A 785 12.02 3.54 7.74
C GLY A 785 10.68 3.79 8.42
N LEU A 786 10.18 5.04 8.57
CA LEU A 786 8.88 5.27 9.24
C LEU A 786 7.72 4.81 8.40
N GLU A 787 7.63 5.30 7.16
CA GLU A 787 6.56 4.90 6.23
C GLU A 787 6.61 3.40 5.99
N ALA A 788 7.82 2.86 5.81
CA ALA A 788 8.04 1.47 5.48
C ALA A 788 7.57 0.48 6.55
N ILE A 789 7.48 0.88 7.82
CA ILE A 789 6.94 0.07 8.94
C ILE A 789 5.50 0.45 9.32
N GLY A 790 4.83 1.23 8.47
CA GLY A 790 3.45 1.68 8.68
C GLY A 790 3.31 2.76 9.76
N LEU A 791 4.38 3.47 10.10
CA LEU A 791 4.32 4.68 10.93
C LEU A 791 4.36 5.92 10.02
N ARG A 792 4.25 7.10 10.63
CA ARG A 792 4.34 8.38 9.92
C ARG A 792 4.97 9.43 10.81
N GLU A 793 5.52 10.46 10.19
CA GLU A 793 6.01 11.64 10.91
C GLU A 793 4.90 12.19 11.82
N LYS A 794 5.23 12.36 13.09
CA LYS A 794 4.26 12.80 14.09
C LYS A 794 4.95 13.30 15.35
N THR A 795 4.38 14.35 15.91
CA THR A 795 4.72 14.81 17.26
C THR A 795 3.67 14.29 18.25
N LEU A 796 4.13 13.53 19.24
CA LEU A 796 3.32 13.02 20.34
C LEU A 796 3.54 13.85 21.59
N PHE A 797 2.46 14.10 22.34
CA PHE A 797 2.51 14.83 23.60
C PHE A 797 1.87 14.01 24.70
N GLY A 798 2.65 13.69 25.73
CA GLY A 798 2.19 12.80 26.79
C GLY A 798 1.11 13.42 27.66
N GLU A 799 0.05 12.66 27.92
CA GLU A 799 -0.99 13.07 28.86
C GLU A 799 -0.42 13.11 30.28
N ILE A 800 -0.71 14.20 31.00
CA ILE A 800 -0.32 14.37 32.39
C ILE A 800 -1.39 13.69 33.25
N ARG A 801 -1.01 12.63 33.97
CA ARG A 801 -1.86 12.06 35.04
C ARG A 801 -1.57 12.83 36.32
N ASP A 802 -2.61 13.42 36.90
CA ASP A 802 -2.53 14.12 38.19
C ASP A 802 -2.14 13.12 39.29
N ASP A 803 -0.87 13.10 39.67
CA ASP A 803 -0.34 12.24 40.75
C ASP A 803 -0.41 12.93 42.12
N GLY A 804 -1.02 14.11 42.20
CA GLY A 804 -1.12 14.90 43.42
C GLY A 804 0.22 15.49 43.90
N SER A 805 1.28 15.42 43.10
CA SER A 805 2.55 16.07 43.42
C SER A 805 2.54 17.53 42.93
N ASN A 806 3.01 18.45 43.78
CA ASN A 806 3.09 19.90 43.47
C ASN A 806 4.17 20.25 42.42
N SER A 807 4.59 19.30 41.59
CA SER A 807 5.53 19.52 40.49
C SER A 807 4.75 19.93 39.24
N PHE A 808 4.67 21.23 38.97
CA PHE A 808 4.04 21.75 37.75
C PHE A 808 4.85 21.34 36.50
N VAL A 809 4.26 20.51 35.65
CA VAL A 809 4.81 20.11 34.34
C VAL A 809 4.02 20.80 33.22
N GLN A 810 4.73 21.20 32.16
CA GLN A 810 4.22 21.97 31.02
C GLN A 810 3.07 21.22 30.29
N THR A 811 1.92 21.87 30.08
CA THR A 811 0.75 21.25 29.39
C THR A 811 0.71 21.64 27.90
N ALA A 812 0.70 20.68 26.98
CA ALA A 812 0.62 20.94 25.54
C ALA A 812 -0.84 21.16 25.07
N PHE A 813 -1.03 21.99 24.04
CA PHE A 813 -2.31 22.26 23.39
C PHE A 813 -2.19 22.25 21.86
N GLY A 814 -2.98 21.41 21.19
CA GLY A 814 -3.00 21.29 19.72
C GLY A 814 -4.11 22.12 19.11
N LEU A 815 -3.76 22.97 18.16
CA LEU A 815 -4.68 23.87 17.49
C LEU A 815 -5.56 23.15 16.45
N GLY A 816 -5.26 21.89 16.11
CA GLY A 816 -6.13 20.99 15.36
C GLY A 816 -6.10 21.15 13.84
N PHE A 817 -5.08 21.79 13.26
CA PHE A 817 -4.93 21.91 11.81
C PHE A 817 -3.46 21.97 11.35
N THR A 818 -3.16 21.44 10.17
CA THR A 818 -1.80 21.41 9.62
C THR A 818 -1.51 22.65 8.76
N ASN A 819 -0.28 22.74 8.23
CA ASN A 819 0.11 23.80 7.31
C ASN A 819 -0.63 23.74 5.97
N ASP A 820 -1.34 22.64 5.67
CA ASP A 820 -1.93 22.35 4.36
C ASP A 820 -3.38 22.83 4.23
N ILE A 821 -3.89 23.52 5.26
CA ILE A 821 -5.19 24.17 5.26
C ILE A 821 -5.27 25.17 4.11
N THR A 822 -6.21 25.02 3.17
CA THR A 822 -6.32 25.89 1.98
C THR A 822 -7.63 26.68 1.94
N ILE A 823 -7.62 27.78 1.18
CA ILE A 823 -8.80 28.61 0.89
C ILE A 823 -9.04 28.76 -0.62
N LYS A 824 -8.59 27.78 -1.43
CA LYS A 824 -8.64 27.80 -2.90
C LYS A 824 -10.06 27.76 -3.47
N SER A 825 -11.04 27.25 -2.70
CA SER A 825 -12.45 27.22 -3.05
C SER A 825 -13.31 27.64 -1.86
N LYS A 826 -14.61 27.81 -2.10
CA LYS A 826 -15.58 28.14 -1.04
C LYS A 826 -15.69 27.01 -0.01
N GLU A 827 -15.65 25.76 -0.46
CA GLU A 827 -15.71 24.56 0.37
C GLU A 827 -14.47 24.48 1.26
N LYS A 828 -13.28 24.64 0.67
CA LYS A 828 -12.01 24.65 1.41
C LYS A 828 -11.90 25.83 2.39
N ALA A 829 -12.39 27.01 2.01
CA ALA A 829 -12.47 28.13 2.94
C ALA A 829 -13.44 27.89 4.12
N SER A 830 -14.51 27.13 3.92
CA SER A 830 -15.42 26.73 5.01
C SER A 830 -14.79 25.71 5.96
N GLU A 831 -14.07 24.72 5.43
CA GLU A 831 -13.26 23.78 6.23
C GLU A 831 -12.22 24.55 7.05
N ALA A 832 -11.53 25.50 6.41
CA ALA A 832 -10.51 26.30 7.06
C ALA A 832 -11.06 27.15 8.22
N THR A 833 -12.21 27.80 8.06
CA THR A 833 -12.86 28.56 9.14
C THR A 833 -13.21 27.67 10.34
N ALA A 834 -13.73 26.46 10.11
CA ALA A 834 -14.07 25.53 11.19
C ALA A 834 -12.83 25.12 12.01
N LEU A 835 -11.73 24.82 11.33
CA LEU A 835 -10.45 24.47 11.95
C LEU A 835 -9.84 25.65 12.74
N ILE A 836 -9.87 26.85 12.16
CA ILE A 836 -9.38 28.08 12.81
C ILE A 836 -10.21 28.43 14.06
N ASP A 837 -11.52 28.21 14.03
CA ASP A 837 -12.38 28.45 15.19
C ASP A 837 -12.16 27.42 16.31
N PHE A 838 -11.90 26.15 15.95
CA PHE A 838 -11.44 25.14 16.90
C PHE A 838 -10.12 25.57 17.57
N ALA A 839 -9.15 26.04 16.80
CA ALA A 839 -7.88 26.54 17.31
C ALA A 839 -8.03 27.73 18.28
N LYS A 840 -8.89 28.70 17.92
CA LYS A 840 -9.23 29.84 18.80
C LYS A 840 -9.82 29.36 20.12
N LEU A 841 -10.65 28.32 20.10
CA LEU A 841 -11.21 27.71 21.30
C LEU A 841 -10.12 27.02 22.14
N THR A 842 -9.19 26.31 21.50
CA THR A 842 -8.04 25.70 22.17
C THR A 842 -7.17 26.74 22.87
N VAL A 843 -6.84 27.86 22.21
CA VAL A 843 -6.07 28.96 22.82
C VAL A 843 -6.78 29.54 24.05
N LYS A 844 -8.11 29.69 24.00
CA LYS A 844 -8.92 30.11 25.15
C LYS A 844 -8.87 29.10 26.30
N LYS A 845 -8.91 27.80 25.99
CA LYS A 845 -8.79 26.72 26.98
C LYS A 845 -7.40 26.74 27.64
N ALA A 846 -6.35 26.92 26.85
CA ALA A 846 -4.98 27.03 27.32
C ALA A 846 -4.80 28.22 28.28
N TYR A 847 -5.31 29.39 27.93
CA TYR A 847 -5.31 30.56 28.82
C TYR A 847 -6.13 30.33 30.11
N ARG A 848 -7.27 29.66 30.00
CA ARG A 848 -8.09 29.31 31.18
C ARG A 848 -7.36 28.35 32.11
N LEU A 849 -6.68 27.34 31.57
CA LEU A 849 -5.83 26.46 32.37
C LEU A 849 -4.77 27.28 33.11
N LEU A 850 -4.15 28.26 32.45
CA LEU A 850 -3.14 29.09 33.09
C LEU A 850 -3.69 29.92 34.25
N THR A 851 -4.89 30.46 34.06
CA THR A 851 -5.49 31.40 35.00
C THR A 851 -6.24 30.72 36.14
N HIS A 852 -6.80 29.52 35.93
CA HIS A 852 -7.77 28.90 36.86
C HIS A 852 -7.43 27.44 37.24
N GLY A 853 -6.41 26.81 36.64
CA GLY A 853 -6.02 25.42 36.90
C GLY A 853 -6.89 24.37 36.16
N PRO A 854 -6.56 23.07 36.27
CA PRO A 854 -7.30 21.99 35.60
C PRO A 854 -8.71 21.81 36.21
N ASP A 855 -9.72 21.64 35.35
CA ASP A 855 -11.14 21.57 35.72
C ASP A 855 -11.59 20.09 35.80
N PRO A 856 -12.20 19.60 36.91
CA PRO A 856 -12.63 18.19 37.03
C PRO A 856 -13.82 17.80 36.15
N GLU A 857 -14.60 18.72 35.60
CA GLU A 857 -15.77 18.39 34.76
C GLU A 857 -16.04 19.45 33.69
N PHE A 858 -15.43 19.32 32.51
CA PHE A 858 -15.86 20.09 31.35
C PHE A 858 -16.95 19.34 30.57
N LYS A 859 -18.23 19.62 30.86
CA LYS A 859 -19.32 19.36 29.91
C LYS A 859 -19.40 20.54 28.94
N PRO A 860 -19.16 20.36 27.62
CA PRO A 860 -19.21 21.45 26.67
C PRO A 860 -20.64 22.00 26.57
N GLN A 861 -20.85 23.22 27.06
CA GLN A 861 -22.04 24.01 26.71
C GLN A 861 -21.76 24.78 25.42
N GLY A 862 -21.78 24.06 24.30
CA GLY A 862 -21.96 24.63 22.97
C GLY A 862 -23.25 24.04 22.41
N ARG A 863 -24.24 24.90 22.10
CA ARG A 863 -25.48 24.43 21.46
C ARG A 863 -25.10 23.83 20.11
N ALA A 864 -25.40 22.55 19.89
CA ALA A 864 -25.15 21.89 18.62
C ALA A 864 -25.80 22.70 17.47
N PRO A 865 -25.16 22.80 16.29
CA PRO A 865 -25.75 23.41 15.11
C PRO A 865 -27.20 22.95 14.93
N GLN A 866 -28.12 23.87 14.62
CA GLN A 866 -29.56 23.55 14.58
C GLN A 866 -29.85 22.36 13.64
N ARG A 867 -29.07 22.19 12.56
CA ARG A 867 -29.11 21.01 11.68
C ARG A 867 -28.82 19.69 12.39
N LEU A 868 -27.87 19.66 13.32
CA LEU A 868 -27.55 18.47 14.13
C LEU A 868 -28.63 18.24 15.20
N LEU A 869 -29.20 19.29 15.78
CA LEU A 869 -30.37 19.17 16.68
C LEU A 869 -31.62 18.68 15.94
N ASP A 870 -31.83 19.11 14.69
CA ASP A 870 -32.95 18.68 13.85
C ASP A 870 -32.72 17.23 13.36
N GLN A 871 -31.49 16.83 13.07
CA GLN A 871 -31.12 15.44 12.77
C GLN A 871 -31.29 14.53 14.00
N ILE A 872 -30.85 14.98 15.18
CA ILE A 872 -31.06 14.27 16.44
C ILE A 872 -32.54 14.16 16.75
N ALA A 873 -33.34 15.22 16.61
CA ALA A 873 -34.78 15.17 16.82
C ALA A 873 -35.49 14.23 15.81
N THR A 874 -34.99 14.14 14.57
CA THR A 874 -35.49 13.23 13.55
C THR A 874 -35.14 11.78 13.86
N LEU A 875 -33.92 11.53 14.35
CA LEU A 875 -33.44 10.21 14.79
C LEU A 875 -34.09 9.77 16.11
N GLU A 876 -34.31 10.69 17.06
CA GLU A 876 -35.05 10.45 18.30
C GLU A 876 -36.53 10.17 18.01
N SER A 877 -37.14 10.87 17.05
CA SER A 877 -38.50 10.57 16.59
C SER A 877 -38.58 9.21 15.88
N ALA A 878 -37.54 8.81 15.14
CA ALA A 878 -37.45 7.49 14.52
C ALA A 878 -37.24 6.37 15.55
N LEU A 879 -36.38 6.62 16.55
CA LEU A 879 -36.11 5.73 17.67
C LEU A 879 -37.34 5.57 18.57
N GLN A 880 -38.09 6.65 18.82
CA GLN A 880 -39.31 6.63 19.61
C GLN A 880 -40.44 5.91 18.88
N ARG A 881 -40.50 5.96 17.54
CA ARG A 881 -41.39 5.11 16.71
C ARG A 881 -40.99 3.63 16.76
N LEU A 882 -39.70 3.31 16.77
CA LEU A 882 -39.20 1.94 16.96
C LEU A 882 -39.48 1.41 18.38
N GLN A 883 -39.31 2.24 19.41
CA GLN A 883 -39.51 1.88 20.81
C GLN A 883 -40.98 1.76 21.19
N THR A 884 -41.87 2.60 20.63
CA THR A 884 -43.33 2.48 20.80
C THR A 884 -43.92 1.32 19.99
N SER A 885 -43.25 0.89 18.91
CA SER A 885 -43.57 -0.36 18.20
C SER A 885 -43.23 -1.60 19.02
N THR A 886 -42.19 -1.57 19.87
CA THR A 886 -41.83 -2.69 20.77
C THR A 886 -42.58 -2.69 22.10
N ALA A 887 -43.19 -1.58 22.51
CA ALA A 887 -43.87 -1.45 23.81
C ALA A 887 -45.37 -1.85 23.80
N ASN A 888 -45.99 -2.11 22.64
CA ASN A 888 -47.41 -2.48 22.54
C ASN A 888 -47.68 -3.95 22.15
N ALA A 889 -46.66 -4.82 22.15
CA ALA A 889 -46.80 -6.21 21.71
C ALA A 889 -46.97 -7.24 22.84
N ASN A 890 -47.53 -6.86 24.01
CA ASN A 890 -47.92 -7.84 25.04
C ASN A 890 -49.05 -7.33 25.94
N THR A 891 -50.29 -7.30 25.44
CA THR A 891 -51.53 -7.75 26.13
C THR A 891 -52.75 -7.59 25.20
N GLY A 892 -53.44 -8.70 24.88
CA GLY A 892 -54.89 -8.68 24.61
C GLY A 892 -55.43 -8.89 23.18
N ILE A 893 -55.42 -10.15 22.72
CA ILE A 893 -56.54 -10.91 22.11
C ILE A 893 -57.57 -10.17 21.19
N LEU A 894 -57.56 -10.59 19.91
CA LEU A 894 -58.62 -10.64 18.86
C LEU A 894 -59.55 -9.42 18.61
N ASN A 895 -59.51 -8.87 17.38
CA ASN A 895 -60.48 -9.26 16.33
C ASN A 895 -60.06 -8.86 14.91
N ILE A 896 -60.63 -9.58 13.94
CA ILE A 896 -60.20 -9.83 12.55
C ILE A 896 -60.67 -8.71 11.60
N GLY A 897 -59.87 -8.37 10.57
CA GLY A 897 -60.36 -7.63 9.41
C GLY A 897 -59.35 -7.17 8.33
N GLY A 898 -58.82 -8.08 7.51
CA GLY A 898 -58.56 -7.79 6.08
C GLY A 898 -57.12 -7.50 5.59
N LYS A 899 -56.47 -8.57 5.07
CA LYS A 899 -55.55 -8.64 3.91
C LYS A 899 -54.39 -7.62 3.78
N SER A 900 -53.15 -8.07 3.98
CA SER A 900 -52.19 -8.45 2.90
C SER A 900 -50.75 -8.63 3.44
N ASN A 901 -50.04 -9.59 2.85
CA ASN A 901 -48.79 -10.24 3.30
C ASN A 901 -47.52 -9.48 2.92
N ILE A 902 -46.55 -9.35 3.83
CA ILE A 902 -45.10 -9.50 3.59
C ILE A 902 -44.45 -10.02 4.89
N GLY A 903 -43.79 -11.17 4.84
CA GLY A 903 -43.07 -11.78 5.97
C GLY A 903 -41.56 -11.83 5.72
N VAL A 904 -40.78 -11.42 6.72
CA VAL A 904 -39.35 -11.76 6.85
C VAL A 904 -39.16 -12.34 8.25
N ALA A 905 -38.54 -13.52 8.31
CA ALA A 905 -38.33 -14.33 9.50
C ALA A 905 -37.20 -13.75 10.37
N ALA A 906 -37.41 -13.76 11.70
CA ALA A 906 -36.42 -13.44 12.71
C ALA A 906 -35.91 -14.75 13.36
N GLY A 907 -34.60 -14.97 13.29
CA GLY A 907 -33.85 -15.95 14.09
C GLY A 907 -33.12 -15.26 15.24
N ILE A 908 -33.12 -15.92 16.39
CA ILE A 908 -32.78 -15.40 17.72
C ILE A 908 -31.29 -15.59 18.02
N LEU A 909 -30.61 -14.58 18.58
CA LEU A 909 -29.33 -14.73 19.29
C LEU A 909 -29.39 -13.95 20.61
N GLY A 910 -29.37 -14.71 21.71
CA GLY A 910 -29.33 -14.18 23.07
C GLY A 910 -27.89 -13.83 23.48
N LEU A 911 -27.70 -12.64 24.03
CA LEU A 911 -26.49 -12.25 24.74
C LEU A 911 -26.82 -11.94 26.20
N GLY A 912 -26.30 -12.79 27.08
CA GLY A 912 -26.29 -12.58 28.52
C GLY A 912 -25.09 -11.72 28.93
N ASN A 913 -25.39 -10.64 29.64
CA ASN A 913 -24.63 -9.92 30.68
C ASN A 913 -23.11 -10.22 30.84
N ASN A 914 -22.26 -9.21 30.60
CA ASN A 914 -21.56 -8.51 31.70
C ASN A 914 -20.87 -7.21 31.23
N PRO A 915 -20.73 -6.19 32.12
CA PRO A 915 -20.53 -4.80 31.73
C PRO A 915 -19.07 -4.35 31.92
N LYS A 916 -18.44 -3.87 30.86
CA LYS A 916 -17.32 -2.90 30.88
C LYS A 916 -16.93 -2.59 29.43
N LYS A 917 -17.55 -1.58 28.85
CA LYS A 917 -17.05 -0.76 27.74
C LYS A 917 -18.17 0.23 27.36
N THR A 918 -18.00 1.49 27.72
CA THR A 918 -18.73 2.59 27.11
C THR A 918 -17.70 3.66 26.84
N THR A 919 -16.90 3.45 25.80
CA THR A 919 -16.16 4.50 25.11
C THR A 919 -17.15 5.15 24.15
N LEU A 920 -17.36 6.46 24.32
CA LEU A 920 -18.23 7.27 23.48
C LEU A 920 -17.68 7.33 22.04
N PHE A 921 -18.61 7.22 21.08
CA PHE A 921 -18.46 7.68 19.70
C PHE A 921 -18.29 9.20 19.62
#